data_AF-A0A9P0DP41-F1
#
_entry.id   AF-A0A9P0DP41-F1
#
_cell.length_a   1.000
_cell.length_b   1.000
_cell.length_c   1.000
_cell.angle_alpha   90.00
_cell.angle_beta   90.00
_cell.angle_gamma   90.00
#
_symmetry.space_group_name_H-M   'P 1'
#
loop_
_entity.id
_entity.type
_entity.pdbx_description
1 polymer ?
#
loop_
_entity_poly.entity_id
_entity_poly.type
_entity_poly.pdbx_seq_one_letter_code
_entity_poly.pdbx_strand_id
1 'polypeptide(L)'
;MAFLEWRKFNFFSLKPNIDGNRLCDHFKESKITCTSAGNNHLIFGDSLGQISLVSRSWHTVTYRAYEISIELAYQLRNSPLLVTIGHDEPGVNPLIKVWDTSKFDKNGTPFCLRVTKALARQVSALAVNDNLIAVGFTDGSLVLFRGDISRDRSSKQKIFKELQGITGLAFKISANNSFLFVCTEREVVVYNITNKDKEQKHFLDTDGCAKYCNVLADFTQESNFMVARNDAIYCYTSDGKGPCYAVEGEKTILECFRSYLIIVSKSTKKSEDRLTVLDIYNKFIVFQCEMSNIRAIFHEWGSLFVLTRDCKLYHLDEKDLQSKLALLFKKNLYDVAIRIAKSHQYDLDGLVDIFVQYGDHLCDKGDFAGAIEQYIKTIGKLEPSYVIRKFVDSQHLEKLIMYLQALHKQGQATEDHTTLLLNCYTKLNNAIGQQSDSLKEFIQSKDDNYDVDVAIKVCRHGSPAEALMLAKRHKEHDWYIKIQIEDHQKYLEVLEYISNLPFELADHYMKKYGQILVKHLPYESTQFLKRLCTNHDSMLSKSDPEYFIHLFLNNSERLVEFLEHLIGEGCVLSPSVYNTLLEHYLHVWATVEVVSERNKLTQNVLELLQNPDIRLDKSHALVVCNMHSFSEGILYLYEEQKLYQQILRYHIARNDPSSVLACCTRFGHQDPTLWVQTLWSCVRDNKQPSMDLLNEVLTVIAKEKLFSPQLVIDAVGTGNASISLGHMRSYIMNEFQQEIKKTQETSELTKNYQKDTEKLKKRLDELRNGVTRIQGSRCAACHRPLELPNIHFLCGHSFHQHCFQSFSDDENDCPTCQPENKNLIELLKAREYNKDLHETFHFQLDKAHDGFSVAAEYFGRGVFNNYKILIEPESNKPKLDIYKPPITEGRLRIAEGKTPKIVVDQNVTEARLRQSEGRIRPQKNPFDDYDDKMNPFTEDLNPFECDKNLNPFN
;
A
#
# COMPACT_ATOMS: atom_id res chain seq x y z
N MET A 1 37.09 24.67 -36.88
CA MET A 1 36.14 24.10 -37.88
C MET A 1 35.65 25.24 -38.73
N ALA A 2 35.71 25.08 -40.05
CA ALA A 2 35.21 26.10 -40.98
C ALA A 2 33.67 26.12 -40.96
N PHE A 3 33.07 27.30 -41.00
CA PHE A 3 31.61 27.50 -41.08
C PHE A 3 30.94 26.77 -42.25
N LEU A 4 31.69 26.51 -43.33
CA LEU A 4 31.21 25.77 -44.50
C LEU A 4 30.89 24.29 -44.19
N GLU A 5 31.43 23.73 -43.11
CA GLU A 5 31.15 22.35 -42.69
C GLU A 5 29.88 22.23 -41.82
N TRP A 6 29.29 23.35 -41.41
CA TRP A 6 28.13 23.33 -40.52
C TRP A 6 26.88 22.90 -41.29
N ARG A 7 26.16 21.93 -40.73
CA ARG A 7 24.95 21.39 -41.33
C ARG A 7 23.84 22.45 -41.32
N LYS A 8 23.11 22.53 -42.43
CA LYS A 8 22.00 23.47 -42.63
C LYS A 8 20.66 22.82 -42.34
N PHE A 9 19.89 23.46 -41.47
CA PHE A 9 18.51 23.13 -41.14
C PHE A 9 17.62 24.35 -41.36
N ASN A 10 16.31 24.11 -41.47
CA ASN A 10 15.29 25.17 -41.57
C ASN A 10 14.38 25.06 -40.35
N PHE A 11 14.88 25.44 -39.16
CA PHE A 11 14.06 25.49 -37.95
C PHE A 11 13.30 26.80 -37.80
N PHE A 12 13.58 27.82 -38.61
CA PHE A 12 12.73 28.99 -38.70
C PHE A 12 11.90 28.99 -39.98
N SER A 13 10.70 29.57 -39.91
CA SER A 13 9.88 29.94 -41.06
C SER A 13 9.76 31.47 -41.12
N LEU A 14 9.92 32.03 -42.31
CA LEU A 14 9.81 33.47 -42.55
C LEU A 14 8.36 33.80 -42.95
N LYS A 15 7.68 34.63 -42.15
CA LYS A 15 6.34 35.12 -42.44
C LYS A 15 6.38 36.62 -42.79
N PRO A 16 5.98 37.02 -44.00
CA PRO A 16 5.88 38.43 -44.36
C PRO A 16 4.60 39.08 -43.81
N ASN A 17 4.63 40.41 -43.63
CA ASN A 17 3.46 41.28 -43.43
C ASN A 17 2.56 40.94 -42.22
N ILE A 18 3.15 40.69 -41.05
CA ILE A 18 2.38 40.41 -39.83
C ILE A 18 1.59 41.62 -39.33
N ASP A 19 2.10 42.81 -39.57
CA ASP A 19 1.50 44.09 -39.19
C ASP A 19 0.38 44.53 -40.14
N GLY A 20 0.09 43.78 -41.21
CA GLY A 20 -0.87 44.18 -42.24
C GLY A 20 -0.47 45.46 -42.97
N ASN A 21 0.83 45.73 -43.10
CA ASN A 21 1.42 46.98 -43.64
C ASN A 21 1.16 48.24 -42.81
N ARG A 22 0.66 48.14 -41.57
CA ARG A 22 0.43 49.31 -40.71
C ARG A 22 1.68 50.15 -40.47
N LEU A 23 2.85 49.51 -40.32
CA LEU A 23 4.10 50.25 -40.17
C LEU A 23 4.50 50.93 -41.48
N CYS A 24 4.34 50.24 -42.60
CA CYS A 24 4.60 50.82 -43.91
C CYS A 24 3.69 52.02 -44.19
N ASP A 25 2.43 51.97 -43.76
CA ASP A 25 1.47 53.07 -43.86
C ASP A 25 1.80 54.24 -42.92
N HIS A 26 2.22 53.93 -41.69
CA HIS A 26 2.58 54.93 -40.68
C HIS A 26 3.86 55.70 -41.05
N PHE A 27 4.84 55.04 -41.66
CA PHE A 27 6.13 55.61 -42.04
C PHE A 27 6.25 55.91 -43.55
N LYS A 28 5.14 56.21 -44.24
CA LYS A 28 5.21 56.61 -45.67
C LYS A 28 5.99 57.90 -45.89
N GLU A 29 5.86 58.84 -44.96
CA GLU A 29 6.39 60.21 -45.08
C GLU A 29 7.67 60.43 -44.28
N SER A 30 8.05 59.50 -43.39
CA SER A 30 9.25 59.62 -42.55
C SER A 30 10.11 58.36 -42.60
N LYS A 31 11.43 58.52 -42.46
CA LYS A 31 12.39 57.41 -42.50
C LYS A 31 12.75 56.97 -41.09
N ILE A 32 12.75 55.67 -40.83
CA ILE A 32 13.16 55.11 -39.54
C ILE A 32 14.68 55.24 -39.36
N THR A 33 15.10 56.07 -38.40
CA THR A 33 16.50 56.37 -38.09
C THR A 33 17.08 55.40 -37.09
N CYS A 34 16.34 55.08 -36.02
CA CYS A 34 16.75 54.16 -34.96
C CYS A 34 15.63 53.21 -34.57
N THR A 35 16.02 52.02 -34.09
CA THR A 35 15.10 50.98 -33.62
C THR A 35 15.58 50.45 -32.28
N SER A 36 14.66 50.17 -31.38
CA SER A 36 14.93 49.48 -30.13
C SER A 36 13.75 48.57 -29.76
N ALA A 37 14.00 47.57 -28.92
CA ALA A 37 12.96 46.70 -28.37
C ALA A 37 13.21 46.48 -26.87
N GLY A 38 12.13 46.45 -26.10
CA GLY A 38 12.16 46.15 -24.67
C GLY A 38 10.85 46.50 -23.98
N ASN A 39 10.65 45.99 -22.76
CA ASN A 39 9.47 46.27 -21.95
C ASN A 39 8.13 46.10 -22.71
N ASN A 40 7.98 45.00 -23.46
CA ASN A 40 6.82 44.65 -24.29
C ASN A 40 6.48 45.61 -25.46
N HIS A 41 7.36 46.54 -25.82
CA HIS A 41 7.14 47.47 -26.94
C HIS A 41 8.27 47.40 -27.97
N LEU A 42 7.90 47.56 -29.24
CA LEU A 42 8.83 47.87 -30.32
C LEU A 42 8.88 49.38 -30.50
N ILE A 43 10.08 49.94 -30.63
CA ILE A 43 10.30 51.38 -30.61
C ILE A 43 10.98 51.79 -31.90
N PHE A 44 10.33 52.70 -32.61
CA PHE A 44 10.81 53.26 -33.87
C PHE A 44 10.98 54.76 -33.70
N GLY A 45 12.21 55.24 -33.93
CA GLY A 45 12.49 56.67 -34.05
C GLY A 45 12.57 57.06 -35.52
N ASP A 46 11.98 58.19 -35.87
CA ASP A 46 11.97 58.67 -37.24
C ASP A 46 12.88 59.90 -37.48
N SER A 47 13.00 60.26 -38.76
CA SER A 47 13.77 61.41 -39.22
C SER A 47 13.15 62.77 -38.87
N LEU A 48 11.94 62.80 -38.32
CA LEU A 48 11.19 64.02 -37.95
C LEU A 48 11.20 64.26 -36.43
N GLY A 49 11.91 63.44 -35.66
CA GLY A 49 12.00 63.58 -34.21
C GLY A 49 10.86 62.90 -33.43
N GLN A 50 10.05 62.06 -34.08
CA GLN A 50 8.97 61.31 -33.45
C GLN A 50 9.42 59.91 -33.02
N ILE A 51 8.87 59.45 -31.90
CA ILE A 51 9.01 58.09 -31.40
C ILE A 51 7.64 57.41 -31.48
N SER A 52 7.60 56.25 -32.13
CA SER A 52 6.44 55.37 -32.17
C SER A 52 6.68 54.14 -31.29
N LEU A 53 5.86 53.97 -30.27
CA LEU A 53 5.78 52.78 -29.42
C LEU A 53 4.72 51.84 -29.99
N VAL A 54 5.11 50.63 -30.33
CA VAL A 54 4.24 49.62 -30.93
C VAL A 54 4.08 48.46 -29.96
N SER A 55 2.84 48.20 -29.55
CA SER A 55 2.51 47.08 -28.67
C SER A 55 2.33 45.77 -29.46
N ARG A 56 2.19 44.65 -28.73
CA ARG A 56 1.93 43.32 -29.32
C ARG A 56 0.65 43.25 -30.18
N SER A 57 -0.33 44.11 -29.92
CA SER A 57 -1.56 44.20 -30.73
C SER A 57 -1.42 45.09 -31.96
N TRP A 58 -0.19 45.52 -32.30
CA TRP A 58 0.10 46.49 -33.36
C TRP A 58 -0.65 47.81 -33.15
N HIS A 59 -0.86 48.20 -31.89
CA HIS A 59 -1.32 49.53 -31.53
C HIS A 59 -0.10 50.45 -31.40
N THR A 60 -0.15 51.58 -32.11
CA THR A 60 0.98 52.51 -32.22
C THR A 60 0.65 53.80 -31.48
N VAL A 61 1.44 54.14 -30.46
CA VAL A 61 1.40 55.44 -29.80
C VAL A 61 2.60 56.24 -30.30
N THR A 62 2.34 57.37 -30.97
CA THR A 62 3.40 58.22 -31.53
C THR A 62 3.41 59.56 -30.81
N TYR A 63 4.60 60.02 -30.44
CA TYR A 63 4.80 61.31 -29.81
C TYR A 63 6.08 61.98 -30.32
N ARG A 64 6.12 63.30 -30.27
CA ARG A 64 7.30 64.08 -30.67
C ARG A 64 8.28 64.15 -29.51
N ALA A 65 9.43 63.48 -29.65
CA ALA A 65 10.48 63.45 -28.64
C ALA A 65 11.52 64.54 -28.86
N TYR A 66 11.77 64.90 -30.12
CA TYR A 66 12.72 65.93 -30.54
C TYR A 66 12.14 66.81 -31.64
N GLU A 67 12.69 68.01 -31.79
CA GLU A 67 12.23 68.94 -32.83
C GLU A 67 12.78 68.59 -34.22
N ILE A 68 13.98 68.02 -34.32
CA ILE A 68 14.66 67.76 -35.61
C ILE A 68 14.71 66.27 -35.93
N SER A 69 15.47 65.49 -35.16
CA SER A 69 15.72 64.08 -35.48
C SER A 69 16.19 63.27 -34.28
N ILE A 70 16.01 61.96 -34.36
CA ILE A 70 16.48 60.99 -33.37
C ILE A 70 17.62 60.19 -33.97
N GLU A 71 18.75 60.09 -33.28
CA GLU A 71 19.91 59.33 -33.73
C GLU A 71 19.96 57.93 -33.14
N LEU A 72 19.76 57.81 -31.82
CA LEU A 72 19.85 56.55 -31.09
C LEU A 72 18.72 56.44 -30.08
N ALA A 73 18.25 55.21 -29.90
CA ALA A 73 17.27 54.85 -28.89
C ALA A 73 17.69 53.52 -28.25
N TYR A 74 17.53 53.41 -26.94
CA TYR A 74 17.77 52.18 -26.21
C TYR A 74 16.73 52.03 -25.09
N GLN A 75 15.97 50.94 -25.17
CA GLN A 75 14.96 50.55 -24.19
C GLN A 75 15.53 49.50 -23.25
N LEU A 76 15.38 49.73 -21.95
CA LEU A 76 15.71 48.70 -20.96
C LEU A 76 14.69 47.55 -21.05
N ARG A 77 15.18 46.31 -21.04
CA ARG A 77 14.33 45.12 -21.21
C ARG A 77 13.35 44.93 -20.04
N ASN A 78 13.82 45.17 -18.81
CA ASN A 78 13.07 44.91 -17.58
C ASN A 78 12.54 46.19 -16.90
N SER A 79 12.74 47.36 -17.50
CA SER A 79 12.36 48.66 -16.93
C SER A 79 11.64 49.51 -17.99
N PRO A 80 10.62 50.31 -17.61
CA PRO A 80 9.90 51.18 -18.54
C PRO A 80 10.72 52.40 -19.00
N LEU A 81 12.01 52.46 -18.68
CA LEU A 81 12.85 53.58 -19.07
C LEU A 81 13.37 53.44 -20.50
N LEU A 82 13.05 54.44 -21.32
CA LEU A 82 13.56 54.62 -22.68
C LEU A 82 14.58 55.74 -22.68
N VAL A 83 15.82 55.46 -23.10
CA VAL A 83 16.84 56.50 -23.30
C VAL A 83 16.95 56.79 -24.78
N THR A 84 16.78 58.04 -25.17
CA THR A 84 16.95 58.48 -26.56
C THR A 84 17.96 59.60 -26.65
N ILE A 85 18.56 59.73 -27.83
CA ILE A 85 19.49 60.79 -28.18
C ILE A 85 19.05 61.41 -29.50
N GLY A 86 18.90 62.72 -29.52
CA GLY A 86 18.41 63.45 -30.70
C GLY A 86 18.72 64.94 -30.65
N HIS A 87 18.35 65.63 -31.72
CA HIS A 87 18.60 67.06 -31.92
C HIS A 87 17.30 67.87 -31.80
N ASP A 88 17.32 68.91 -30.97
CA ASP A 88 16.22 69.90 -30.90
C ASP A 88 16.55 71.17 -31.70
N GLU A 89 17.81 71.58 -31.75
CA GLU A 89 18.26 72.79 -32.45
C GLU A 89 19.46 72.50 -33.36
N PRO A 90 19.48 73.07 -34.59
CA PRO A 90 20.59 72.84 -35.51
C PRO A 90 21.86 73.51 -34.99
N GLY A 91 22.96 72.74 -34.92
CA GLY A 91 24.27 73.24 -34.47
C GLY A 91 24.53 73.14 -32.96
N VAL A 92 23.52 72.76 -32.17
CA VAL A 92 23.66 72.45 -30.74
C VAL A 92 23.99 70.96 -30.57
N ASN A 93 24.76 70.60 -29.54
CA ASN A 93 25.00 69.18 -29.21
C ASN A 93 23.66 68.48 -28.93
N PRO A 94 23.53 67.19 -29.30
CA PRO A 94 22.30 66.44 -29.09
C PRO A 94 21.97 66.33 -27.60
N LEU A 95 20.68 66.17 -27.31
CA LEU A 95 20.16 65.95 -25.97
C LEU A 95 19.92 64.47 -25.75
N ILE A 96 20.26 64.01 -24.55
CA ILE A 96 19.95 62.68 -24.02
C ILE A 96 18.70 62.84 -23.16
N LYS A 97 17.58 62.26 -23.60
CA LYS A 97 16.31 62.29 -22.87
C LYS A 97 15.98 60.90 -22.33
N VAL A 98 15.57 60.82 -21.07
CA VAL A 98 15.09 59.59 -20.42
C VAL A 98 13.59 59.69 -20.23
N TRP A 99 12.85 58.78 -20.83
CA TRP A 99 11.40 58.73 -20.82
C TRP A 99 10.91 57.56 -19.98
N ASP A 100 9.83 57.76 -19.23
CA ASP A 100 9.09 56.69 -18.55
C ASP A 100 7.89 56.28 -19.41
N THR A 101 8.01 55.12 -20.07
CA THR A 101 6.94 54.60 -20.95
C THR A 101 5.78 53.99 -20.18
N SER A 102 5.78 53.99 -18.84
CA SER A 102 4.66 53.50 -18.03
C SER A 102 3.63 54.58 -17.71
N LYS A 103 4.05 55.85 -17.77
CA LYS A 103 3.22 57.00 -17.41
C LYS A 103 3.05 57.88 -18.63
N PHE A 104 1.80 58.16 -18.99
CA PHE A 104 1.45 59.02 -20.12
C PHE A 104 0.67 60.24 -19.63
N ASP A 105 0.95 61.39 -20.23
CA ASP A 105 0.15 62.60 -20.07
C ASP A 105 -1.21 62.46 -20.76
N LYS A 106 -2.10 63.44 -20.52
CA LYS A 106 -3.41 63.55 -21.20
C LYS A 106 -3.31 63.54 -22.74
N ASN A 107 -2.16 63.93 -23.28
CA ASN A 107 -1.89 64.00 -24.71
C ASN A 107 -1.23 62.71 -25.26
N GLY A 108 -1.07 61.66 -24.44
CA GLY A 108 -0.44 60.40 -24.86
C GLY A 108 1.09 60.47 -24.99
N THR A 109 1.73 61.50 -24.44
CA THR A 109 3.20 61.62 -24.36
C THR A 109 3.73 60.97 -23.08
N PRO A 110 4.77 60.13 -23.14
CA PRO A 110 5.39 59.60 -21.94
C PRO A 110 6.13 60.71 -21.17
N PHE A 111 6.20 60.58 -19.85
CA PHE A 111 6.89 61.57 -19.01
C PHE A 111 8.41 61.55 -19.26
N CYS A 112 8.99 62.71 -19.57
CA CYS A 112 10.43 62.89 -19.65
C CYS A 112 10.98 63.16 -18.24
N LEU A 113 11.72 62.20 -17.68
CA LEU A 113 12.27 62.27 -16.33
C LEU A 113 13.56 63.08 -16.27
N ARG A 114 14.38 63.00 -17.32
CA ARG A 114 15.72 63.58 -17.35
C ARG A 114 16.08 64.07 -18.74
N VAL A 115 16.71 65.24 -18.81
CA VAL A 115 17.29 65.82 -20.03
C VAL A 115 18.73 66.22 -19.73
N THR A 116 19.69 65.68 -20.49
CA THR A 116 21.12 65.99 -20.32
C THR A 116 21.75 66.27 -21.68
N LYS A 117 22.62 67.28 -21.77
CA LYS A 117 23.30 67.62 -23.03
C LYS A 117 24.49 66.69 -23.28
N ALA A 118 24.62 66.17 -24.51
CA ALA A 118 25.75 65.34 -24.90
C ALA A 118 27.06 66.16 -25.01
N LEU A 119 28.20 65.50 -24.82
CA LEU A 119 29.52 66.13 -24.81
C LEU A 119 29.96 66.61 -26.20
N ALA A 120 29.79 65.77 -27.23
CA ALA A 120 30.12 66.09 -28.62
C ALA A 120 28.89 66.03 -29.53
N ARG A 121 29.02 66.58 -30.75
CA ARG A 121 27.92 66.74 -31.71
C ARG A 121 27.45 65.44 -32.36
N GLN A 122 28.34 64.47 -32.57
CA GLN A 122 28.01 63.24 -33.28
C GLN A 122 28.11 62.04 -32.34
N VAL A 123 26.98 61.45 -32.02
CA VAL A 123 26.91 60.25 -31.19
C VAL A 123 27.00 59.02 -32.08
N SER A 124 27.77 58.03 -31.66
CA SER A 124 28.07 56.84 -32.46
C SER A 124 27.53 55.55 -31.85
N ALA A 125 27.50 55.44 -30.53
CA ALA A 125 27.02 54.26 -29.81
C ALA A 125 26.36 54.65 -28.48
N LEU A 126 25.37 53.86 -28.07
CA LEU A 126 24.65 54.02 -26.82
C LEU A 126 24.50 52.64 -26.16
N ALA A 127 24.88 52.52 -24.90
CA ALA A 127 24.58 51.37 -24.07
C ALA A 127 23.98 51.83 -22.75
N VAL A 128 22.94 51.13 -22.29
CA VAL A 128 22.23 51.47 -21.05
C VAL A 128 22.01 50.21 -20.23
N ASN A 129 22.27 50.31 -18.94
CA ASN A 129 21.85 49.35 -17.92
C ASN A 129 21.22 50.12 -16.74
N ASP A 130 20.47 49.45 -15.85
CA ASP A 130 19.66 50.02 -14.76
C ASP A 130 20.25 51.21 -13.98
N ASN A 131 21.58 51.27 -13.80
CA ASN A 131 22.28 52.35 -13.08
C ASN A 131 23.43 53.01 -13.86
N LEU A 132 23.58 52.69 -15.15
CA LEU A 132 24.72 53.08 -15.98
C LEU A 132 24.27 53.48 -17.39
N ILE A 133 24.70 54.65 -17.86
CA ILE A 133 24.52 55.09 -19.25
C ILE A 133 25.90 55.34 -19.84
N ALA A 134 26.25 54.67 -20.93
CA ALA A 134 27.47 54.92 -21.69
C ALA A 134 27.12 55.50 -23.06
N VAL A 135 27.72 56.65 -23.38
CA VAL A 135 27.54 57.34 -24.67
C VAL A 135 28.90 57.49 -25.33
N GLY A 136 29.03 56.87 -26.50
CA GLY A 136 30.22 56.92 -27.35
C GLY A 136 30.05 57.91 -28.49
N PHE A 137 31.13 58.61 -28.83
CA PHE A 137 31.14 59.65 -29.84
C PHE A 137 32.08 59.29 -31.00
N THR A 138 31.88 59.93 -32.17
CA THR A 138 32.74 59.71 -33.35
C THR A 138 34.15 60.27 -33.19
N ASP A 139 34.35 61.21 -32.27
CA ASP A 139 35.67 61.77 -31.91
C ASP A 139 36.48 60.84 -30.99
N GLY A 140 35.92 59.69 -30.58
CA GLY A 140 36.56 58.74 -29.67
C GLY A 140 36.39 59.07 -28.18
N SER A 141 35.65 60.13 -27.85
CA SER A 141 35.25 60.39 -26.46
C SER A 141 34.21 59.37 -26.01
N LEU A 142 34.27 58.95 -24.76
CA LEU A 142 33.27 58.08 -24.12
C LEU A 142 32.84 58.70 -22.80
N VAL A 143 31.54 58.88 -22.61
CA VAL A 143 30.97 59.42 -21.38
C VAL A 143 30.17 58.34 -20.66
N LEU A 144 30.51 58.08 -19.40
CA LEU A 144 29.82 57.15 -18.52
C LEU A 144 29.11 57.93 -17.42
N PHE A 145 27.78 57.85 -17.39
CA PHE A 145 26.96 58.34 -16.30
C PHE A 145 26.72 57.20 -15.31
N ARG A 146 27.08 57.41 -14.03
CA ARG A 146 26.78 56.48 -12.94
C ARG A 146 25.71 57.03 -12.01
N GLY A 147 24.72 56.21 -11.68
CA GLY A 147 23.66 56.53 -10.72
C GLY A 147 22.27 56.16 -11.25
N ASP A 148 21.26 56.56 -10.51
CA ASP A 148 19.86 56.36 -10.89
C ASP A 148 19.56 57.10 -12.21
N ILE A 149 19.19 56.37 -13.26
CA ILE A 149 18.91 56.91 -14.60
C ILE A 149 17.79 57.95 -14.55
N SER A 150 16.83 57.77 -13.62
CA SER A 150 15.63 58.59 -13.51
C SER A 150 15.86 59.99 -12.90
N ARG A 151 16.96 60.19 -12.15
CA ARG A 151 17.19 61.42 -11.37
C ARG A 151 18.50 62.10 -11.76
N ASP A 152 18.41 63.38 -12.12
CA ASP A 152 19.58 64.16 -12.55
C ASP A 152 20.50 64.58 -11.38
N ARG A 153 19.92 64.76 -10.17
CA ARG A 153 20.59 65.34 -8.98
C ARG A 153 21.77 64.52 -8.41
N SER A 154 22.00 63.28 -8.82
CA SER A 154 23.03 62.39 -8.24
C SER A 154 24.01 61.77 -9.26
N SER A 155 23.87 62.07 -10.55
CA SER A 155 24.67 61.39 -11.59
C SER A 155 26.06 62.03 -11.77
N LYS A 156 27.12 61.34 -11.32
CA LYS A 156 28.50 61.77 -11.61
C LYS A 156 28.88 61.24 -12.99
N GLN A 157 29.22 62.14 -13.91
CA GLN A 157 29.74 61.78 -15.24
C GLN A 157 31.26 61.56 -15.19
N LYS A 158 31.72 60.46 -15.80
CA LYS A 158 33.14 60.15 -16.03
C LYS A 158 33.39 60.19 -17.53
N ILE A 159 34.48 60.85 -17.94
CA ILE A 159 34.86 60.97 -19.35
C ILE A 159 36.12 60.14 -19.56
N PHE A 160 36.06 59.22 -20.51
CA PHE A 160 37.23 58.50 -21.03
C PHE A 160 37.60 59.12 -22.38
N LYS A 161 38.90 59.40 -22.56
CA LYS A 161 39.49 59.91 -23.80
C LYS A 161 40.53 58.88 -24.28
N GLU A 162 41.13 59.11 -25.45
CA GLU A 162 42.16 58.22 -26.04
C GLU A 162 41.62 56.94 -26.72
N LEU A 163 40.44 57.02 -27.32
CA LEU A 163 39.95 56.01 -28.26
C LEU A 163 39.81 56.63 -29.65
N GLN A 164 39.68 55.78 -30.67
CA GLN A 164 39.21 56.21 -31.99
C GLN A 164 37.69 56.11 -32.08
N GLY A 165 37.09 56.55 -33.20
CA GLY A 165 35.63 56.58 -33.37
C GLY A 165 34.95 55.31 -32.88
N ILE A 166 34.11 55.45 -31.84
CA ILE A 166 33.49 54.32 -31.16
C ILE A 166 32.37 53.77 -32.03
N THR A 167 32.33 52.47 -32.26
CA THR A 167 31.32 51.81 -33.11
C THR A 167 30.38 50.90 -32.33
N GLY A 168 30.74 50.52 -31.10
CA GLY A 168 29.98 49.62 -30.26
C GLY A 168 30.25 49.79 -28.78
N LEU A 169 29.21 49.65 -27.96
CA LEU A 169 29.28 49.68 -26.51
C LEU A 169 28.39 48.59 -25.93
N ALA A 170 28.87 47.88 -24.91
CA ALA A 170 28.05 46.92 -24.17
C ALA A 170 28.48 46.79 -22.71
N PHE A 171 27.49 46.73 -21.81
CA PHE A 171 27.73 46.49 -20.39
C PHE A 171 27.62 45.01 -20.06
N LYS A 172 28.65 44.44 -19.44
CA LYS A 172 28.61 43.12 -18.79
C LYS A 172 28.63 43.34 -17.28
N ILE A 173 27.55 42.97 -16.62
CA ILE A 173 27.39 43.17 -15.18
C ILE A 173 27.15 41.82 -14.52
N SER A 174 27.98 41.49 -13.55
CA SER A 174 27.88 40.35 -12.67
C SER A 174 27.70 40.85 -11.23
N ALA A 175 27.34 39.98 -10.29
CA ALA A 175 27.05 40.36 -8.90
C ALA A 175 28.15 41.24 -8.26
N ASN A 176 29.43 40.96 -8.58
CA ASN A 176 30.57 41.65 -7.99
C ASN A 176 31.38 42.51 -8.97
N ASN A 177 31.19 42.34 -10.29
CA ASN A 177 32.04 42.96 -11.32
C ASN A 177 31.18 43.65 -12.39
N SER A 178 31.60 44.84 -12.81
CA SER A 178 30.99 45.58 -13.91
C SER A 178 32.04 45.91 -14.96
N PHE A 179 31.84 45.47 -16.18
CA PHE A 179 32.71 45.70 -17.32
C PHE A 179 31.96 46.44 -18.43
N LEU A 180 32.64 47.39 -19.07
CA LEU A 180 32.16 48.09 -20.25
C LEU A 180 33.06 47.72 -21.44
N PHE A 181 32.51 46.95 -22.37
CA PHE A 181 33.17 46.64 -23.63
C PHE A 181 32.98 47.81 -24.61
N VAL A 182 34.05 48.18 -25.29
CA VAL A 182 34.08 49.25 -26.28
C VAL A 182 34.73 48.71 -27.54
N CYS A 183 33.97 48.72 -28.64
CA CYS A 183 34.49 48.48 -29.99
C CYS A 183 34.68 49.83 -30.69
N THR A 184 35.83 50.02 -31.32
CA THR A 184 36.08 51.12 -32.27
C THR A 184 36.26 50.55 -33.67
N GLU A 185 36.57 51.38 -34.66
CA GLU A 185 36.93 50.90 -36.00
C GLU A 185 38.26 50.12 -36.03
N ARG A 186 39.15 50.32 -35.05
CA ARG A 186 40.52 49.74 -35.05
C ARG A 186 40.91 48.99 -33.79
N GLU A 187 40.16 49.04 -32.71
CA GLU A 187 40.52 48.36 -31.47
C GLU A 187 39.29 47.92 -30.68
N VAL A 188 39.45 46.84 -29.92
CA VAL A 188 38.49 46.36 -28.93
C VAL A 188 39.13 46.45 -27.56
N VAL A 189 38.46 47.15 -26.65
CA VAL A 189 38.94 47.38 -25.28
C VAL A 189 37.83 47.10 -24.28
N VAL A 190 38.20 46.71 -23.06
CA VAL A 190 37.28 46.55 -21.94
C VAL A 190 37.71 47.42 -20.78
N TYR A 191 36.77 48.19 -20.25
CA TYR A 191 36.96 48.96 -19.03
C TYR A 191 36.37 48.21 -17.86
N ASN A 192 37.19 47.93 -16.84
CA ASN A 192 36.68 47.51 -15.54
C ASN A 192 36.12 48.76 -14.82
N ILE A 193 34.80 48.82 -14.69
CA ILE A 193 34.06 49.95 -14.13
C ILE A 193 33.47 49.64 -12.76
N THR A 194 33.87 48.52 -12.14
CA THR A 194 33.39 48.01 -10.85
C THR A 194 33.58 49.02 -9.72
N ASN A 195 34.80 49.56 -9.59
CA ASN A 195 35.12 50.55 -8.57
C ASN A 195 35.00 51.96 -9.14
N LYS A 196 34.21 52.79 -8.45
CA LYS A 196 34.08 54.20 -8.77
C LYS A 196 35.45 54.88 -8.69
N ASP A 197 35.79 55.68 -9.71
CA ASP A 197 37.02 56.48 -9.81
C ASP A 197 38.33 55.68 -9.94
N LYS A 198 38.28 54.34 -10.03
CA LYS A 198 39.44 53.45 -10.27
C LYS A 198 39.20 52.55 -11.49
N GLU A 199 38.85 53.13 -12.62
CA GLU A 199 38.61 52.36 -13.83
C GLU A 199 39.92 51.92 -14.50
N GLN A 200 40.01 50.63 -14.83
CA GLN A 200 41.16 50.05 -15.53
C GLN A 200 40.80 49.73 -16.98
N LYS A 201 41.62 50.20 -17.92
CA LYS A 201 41.52 49.88 -19.35
C LYS A 201 42.33 48.62 -19.63
N HIS A 202 41.69 47.59 -20.17
CA HIS A 202 42.37 46.40 -20.71
C HIS A 202 42.17 46.35 -22.22
N PHE A 203 43.27 46.15 -22.94
CA PHE A 203 43.27 46.03 -24.39
C PHE A 203 43.03 44.57 -24.80
N LEU A 204 42.09 44.33 -25.72
CA LEU A 204 41.70 42.98 -26.14
C LEU A 204 42.14 42.66 -27.57
N ASP A 205 41.99 43.58 -28.52
CA ASP A 205 42.40 43.38 -29.91
C ASP A 205 42.73 44.67 -30.68
N THR A 206 43.59 44.54 -31.69
CA THR A 206 44.06 45.57 -32.64
C THR A 206 43.19 45.73 -33.88
N ASP A 207 42.07 45.01 -33.96
CA ASP A 207 41.16 45.05 -35.10
C ASP A 207 39.73 45.30 -34.59
N GLY A 208 39.10 46.35 -35.09
CA GLY A 208 37.79 46.79 -34.64
C GLY A 208 36.63 46.21 -35.45
N CYS A 209 35.52 46.95 -35.45
CA CYS A 209 34.29 46.61 -36.15
C CYS A 209 33.53 47.83 -36.65
N ALA A 210 32.75 47.62 -37.72
CA ALA A 210 31.77 48.62 -38.17
C ALA A 210 30.61 48.77 -37.17
N LYS A 211 29.85 49.87 -37.29
CA LYS A 211 28.64 50.09 -36.50
C LYS A 211 27.66 48.92 -36.70
N TYR A 212 26.96 48.54 -35.63
CA TYR A 212 26.00 47.41 -35.58
C TYR A 212 26.61 46.00 -35.78
N CYS A 213 27.94 45.87 -35.86
CA CYS A 213 28.62 44.57 -35.99
C CYS A 213 29.17 44.05 -34.64
N ASN A 214 28.55 44.42 -33.54
CA ASN A 214 28.93 43.98 -32.20
C ASN A 214 27.68 43.67 -31.37
N VAL A 215 27.78 42.66 -30.51
CA VAL A 215 26.69 42.28 -29.61
C VAL A 215 27.26 41.61 -28.37
N LEU A 216 26.62 41.81 -27.22
CA LEU A 216 26.91 41.02 -26.03
C LEU A 216 25.99 39.80 -25.99
N ALA A 217 26.58 38.62 -26.04
CA ALA A 217 25.88 37.34 -25.99
C ALA A 217 25.87 36.81 -24.54
N ASP A 218 24.71 36.88 -23.89
CA ASP A 218 24.51 36.49 -22.48
C ASP A 218 23.93 35.07 -22.29
N PHE A 219 23.95 34.21 -23.32
CA PHE A 219 23.32 32.87 -23.26
C PHE A 219 24.26 31.74 -22.77
N THR A 220 25.57 31.97 -22.71
CA THR A 220 26.53 31.04 -22.11
C THR A 220 26.77 31.38 -20.64
N GLN A 221 27.21 30.40 -19.83
CA GLN A 221 27.59 30.63 -18.42
C GLN A 221 28.58 31.80 -18.26
N GLU A 222 29.35 32.10 -19.31
CA GLU A 222 30.12 33.32 -19.48
C GLU A 222 29.53 34.17 -20.61
N SER A 223 29.17 35.43 -20.33
CA SER A 223 28.77 36.34 -21.40
C SER A 223 29.96 36.78 -22.24
N ASN A 224 29.82 36.61 -23.55
CA ASN A 224 30.86 36.85 -24.53
C ASN A 224 30.51 38.09 -25.35
N PHE A 225 31.42 39.07 -25.41
CA PHE A 225 31.29 40.19 -26.32
C PHE A 225 31.72 39.74 -27.71
N MET A 226 30.80 39.69 -28.66
CA MET A 226 31.03 39.17 -30.00
C MET A 226 31.19 40.32 -30.99
N VAL A 227 32.23 40.24 -31.81
CA VAL A 227 32.58 41.23 -32.81
C VAL A 227 32.66 40.57 -34.18
N ALA A 228 31.85 41.06 -35.11
CA ALA A 228 31.78 40.60 -36.49
C ALA A 228 32.77 41.35 -37.38
N ARG A 229 33.67 40.61 -38.02
CA ARG A 229 34.59 41.08 -39.08
C ARG A 229 34.31 40.34 -40.39
N ASN A 230 34.93 40.72 -41.51
CA ASN A 230 34.61 40.12 -42.80
C ASN A 230 35.01 38.64 -42.94
N ASP A 231 35.99 38.20 -42.15
CA ASP A 231 36.55 36.85 -42.10
C ASP A 231 35.85 35.96 -41.05
N ALA A 232 35.60 36.50 -39.85
CA ALA A 232 35.13 35.74 -38.71
C ALA A 232 34.37 36.59 -37.68
N ILE A 233 33.79 35.89 -36.70
CA ILE A 233 33.17 36.47 -35.52
C ILE A 233 34.05 36.10 -34.33
N TYR A 234 34.60 37.12 -33.68
CA TYR A 234 35.53 37.00 -32.57
C TYR A 234 34.78 37.19 -31.25
N CYS A 235 34.90 36.25 -30.32
CA CYS A 235 34.36 36.39 -28.98
C CYS A 235 35.42 36.94 -28.03
N TYR A 236 35.03 37.82 -27.12
CA TYR A 236 35.90 38.38 -26.09
C TYR A 236 35.27 38.19 -24.71
N THR A 237 36.10 37.84 -23.74
CA THR A 237 35.77 37.81 -22.32
C THR A 237 36.44 38.99 -21.60
N SER A 238 36.27 39.11 -20.29
CA SER A 238 36.99 40.10 -19.49
C SER A 238 38.51 39.88 -19.51
N ASP A 239 38.93 38.64 -19.74
CA ASP A 239 40.31 38.20 -19.53
C ASP A 239 41.10 38.11 -20.84
N GLY A 240 40.41 38.14 -22.00
CA GLY A 240 41.07 38.13 -23.31
C GLY A 240 40.20 37.66 -24.47
N LYS A 241 40.86 37.14 -25.50
CA LYS A 241 40.23 36.57 -26.71
C LYS A 241 39.67 35.18 -26.41
N GLY A 242 38.40 34.98 -26.70
CA GLY A 242 37.69 33.70 -26.64
C GLY A 242 37.65 32.98 -28.00
N PRO A 243 36.70 32.05 -28.20
CA PRO A 243 36.57 31.31 -29.45
C PRO A 243 36.19 32.22 -30.63
N CYS A 244 36.61 31.85 -31.84
CA CYS A 244 36.21 32.52 -33.07
C CYS A 244 35.39 31.59 -33.98
N TYR A 245 34.43 32.17 -34.70
CA TYR A 245 33.59 31.48 -35.68
C TYR A 245 33.90 32.04 -37.07
N ALA A 246 34.65 31.30 -37.87
CA ALA A 246 35.09 31.71 -39.20
C ALA A 246 33.91 31.76 -40.18
N VAL A 247 33.31 32.94 -40.40
CA VAL A 247 32.15 33.14 -41.27
C VAL A 247 32.52 34.20 -42.30
N GLU A 248 32.70 33.81 -43.55
CA GLU A 248 33.08 34.77 -44.60
C GLU A 248 31.89 35.62 -45.08
N GLY A 249 32.20 36.88 -45.40
CA GLY A 249 31.31 37.83 -46.06
C GLY A 249 31.33 39.21 -45.40
N GLU A 250 30.99 40.26 -46.15
CA GLU A 250 30.91 41.63 -45.62
C GLU A 250 29.72 41.74 -44.65
N LYS A 251 30.00 41.75 -43.34
CA LYS A 251 28.98 41.75 -42.28
C LYS A 251 28.48 43.17 -42.03
N THR A 252 27.17 43.33 -41.89
CA THR A 252 26.53 44.63 -41.69
C THR A 252 25.82 44.74 -40.35
N ILE A 253 25.20 43.65 -39.88
CA ILE A 253 24.47 43.60 -38.61
C ILE A 253 24.80 42.29 -37.91
N LEU A 254 25.07 42.37 -36.61
CA LEU A 254 25.23 41.25 -35.70
C LEU A 254 24.24 41.40 -34.55
N GLU A 255 23.37 40.41 -34.38
CA GLU A 255 22.39 40.39 -33.30
C GLU A 255 22.32 39.03 -32.61
N CYS A 256 21.85 39.01 -31.37
CA CYS A 256 21.77 37.80 -30.57
C CYS A 256 20.35 37.60 -30.04
N PHE A 257 19.76 36.43 -30.27
CA PHE A 257 18.45 36.07 -29.78
C PHE A 257 18.49 34.70 -29.11
N ARG A 258 18.28 34.65 -27.79
CA ARG A 258 18.43 33.42 -26.99
C ARG A 258 19.82 32.81 -27.25
N SER A 259 19.90 31.53 -27.64
CA SER A 259 21.13 30.83 -28.04
C SER A 259 21.50 30.98 -29.52
N TYR A 260 20.75 31.80 -30.26
CA TYR A 260 20.96 32.01 -31.69
C TYR A 260 21.74 33.30 -31.98
N LEU A 261 22.78 33.17 -32.79
CA LEU A 261 23.51 34.31 -33.35
C LEU A 261 23.00 34.62 -34.75
N ILE A 262 22.61 35.87 -34.97
CA ILE A 262 22.02 36.34 -36.22
C ILE A 262 23.03 37.24 -36.91
N ILE A 263 23.32 36.92 -38.16
CA ILE A 263 24.33 37.60 -38.96
C ILE A 263 23.67 38.06 -40.24
N VAL A 264 23.79 39.35 -40.52
CA VAL A 264 23.48 39.91 -41.84
C VAL A 264 24.80 40.18 -42.56
N SER A 265 24.91 39.63 -43.76
CA SER A 265 26.05 39.85 -44.65
C SER A 265 25.56 40.29 -46.01
N LYS A 266 26.32 41.13 -46.73
CA LYS A 266 25.95 41.46 -48.12
C LYS A 266 26.03 40.22 -48.99
N SER A 267 25.00 39.97 -49.81
CA SER A 267 25.04 38.89 -50.79
C SER A 267 25.96 39.25 -51.96
N THR A 268 26.38 38.24 -52.73
CA THR A 268 27.10 38.42 -53.99
C THR A 268 26.25 39.12 -55.05
N LYS A 269 24.91 39.08 -54.91
CA LYS A 269 23.98 39.85 -55.75
C LYS A 269 23.87 41.28 -55.22
N LYS A 270 24.20 42.26 -56.07
CA LYS A 270 24.17 43.70 -55.75
C LYS A 270 22.74 44.22 -55.52
N SER A 271 22.15 43.93 -54.35
CA SER A 271 20.88 44.49 -53.83
C SER A 271 20.29 43.67 -52.68
N GLU A 272 20.81 42.47 -52.41
CA GLU A 272 20.27 41.54 -51.43
C GLU A 272 21.25 41.36 -50.25
N ASP A 273 20.68 41.32 -49.05
CA ASP A 273 21.37 40.96 -47.82
C ASP A 273 21.07 39.48 -47.49
N ARG A 274 22.09 38.76 -47.07
CA ARG A 274 22.02 37.36 -46.65
C ARG A 274 21.90 37.30 -45.14
N LEU A 275 20.71 36.92 -44.67
CA LEU A 275 20.40 36.65 -43.27
C LEU A 275 20.78 35.21 -42.92
N THR A 276 21.60 35.03 -41.88
CA THR A 276 22.01 33.71 -41.38
C THR A 276 21.77 33.64 -39.88
N VAL A 277 21.06 32.60 -39.43
CA VAL A 277 20.81 32.32 -38.01
C VAL A 277 21.58 31.06 -37.62
N LEU A 278 22.43 31.18 -36.62
CA LEU A 278 23.33 30.14 -36.14
C LEU A 278 22.97 29.71 -34.74
N ASP A 279 22.97 28.40 -34.51
CA ASP A 279 23.03 27.84 -33.18
C ASP A 279 24.49 27.55 -32.85
N ILE A 280 25.06 28.39 -31.99
CA ILE A 280 26.47 28.30 -31.59
C ILE A 280 26.71 27.06 -30.73
N TYR A 281 25.74 26.68 -29.90
CA TYR A 281 25.88 25.57 -28.96
C TYR A 281 25.93 24.24 -29.72
N ASN A 282 25.01 24.05 -30.66
CA ASN A 282 24.94 22.83 -31.45
C ASN A 282 25.79 22.85 -32.72
N LYS A 283 26.37 24.02 -33.08
CA LYS A 283 27.17 24.27 -34.29
C LYS A 283 26.41 24.02 -35.59
N PHE A 284 25.20 24.58 -35.69
CA PHE A 284 24.33 24.44 -36.86
C PHE A 284 23.94 25.78 -37.46
N ILE A 285 23.72 25.77 -38.78
CA ILE A 285 23.03 26.85 -39.47
C ILE A 285 21.54 26.49 -39.42
N VAL A 286 20.78 27.25 -38.64
CA VAL A 286 19.39 26.93 -38.31
C VAL A 286 18.39 27.60 -39.26
N PHE A 287 18.82 28.67 -39.91
CA PHE A 287 18.08 29.34 -40.97
C PHE A 287 19.02 30.18 -41.83
N GLN A 288 18.76 30.22 -43.14
CA GLN A 288 19.48 31.08 -44.06
C GLN A 288 18.53 31.55 -45.17
N CYS A 289 18.51 32.86 -45.43
CA CYS A 289 17.64 33.46 -46.45
C CYS A 289 18.30 34.71 -47.07
N GLU A 290 18.02 34.96 -48.34
CA GLU A 290 18.36 36.22 -49.02
C GLU A 290 17.14 37.14 -48.98
N MET A 291 17.33 38.39 -48.55
CA MET A 291 16.29 39.40 -48.41
C MET A 291 16.76 40.76 -48.89
N SER A 292 15.85 41.60 -49.40
CA SER A 292 16.21 42.93 -49.89
C SER A 292 16.41 43.93 -48.75
N ASN A 293 17.60 44.53 -48.69
CA ASN A 293 17.94 45.70 -47.87
C ASN A 293 17.42 45.66 -46.42
N ILE A 294 18.02 44.81 -45.58
CA ILE A 294 17.69 44.73 -44.15
C ILE A 294 18.14 46.03 -43.47
N ARG A 295 17.22 46.67 -42.75
CA ARG A 295 17.46 47.91 -42.00
C ARG A 295 17.85 47.63 -40.56
N ALA A 296 17.07 46.78 -39.90
CA ALA A 296 17.25 46.45 -38.49
C ALA A 296 16.70 45.05 -38.19
N ILE A 297 17.29 44.43 -37.16
CA ILE A 297 16.81 43.18 -36.59
C ILE A 297 16.59 43.45 -35.11
N PHE A 298 15.46 43.02 -34.59
CA PHE A 298 15.15 43.16 -33.17
C PHE A 298 14.27 42.00 -32.73
N HIS A 299 14.25 41.74 -31.43
CA HIS A 299 13.50 40.67 -30.83
C HIS A 299 12.59 41.22 -29.73
N GLU A 300 11.36 40.76 -29.66
CA GLU A 300 10.44 41.07 -28.55
C GLU A 300 9.32 40.02 -28.55
N TRP A 301 8.61 39.86 -27.43
CA TRP A 301 7.51 38.89 -27.30
C TRP A 301 7.93 37.44 -27.60
N GLY A 302 9.21 37.12 -27.37
CA GLY A 302 9.78 35.80 -27.66
C GLY A 302 9.89 35.47 -29.14
N SER A 303 9.85 36.48 -30.02
CA SER A 303 9.94 36.35 -31.47
C SER A 303 11.04 37.25 -32.05
N LEU A 304 11.53 36.87 -33.24
CA LEU A 304 12.50 37.66 -33.99
C LEU A 304 11.81 38.39 -35.15
N PHE A 305 12.11 39.67 -35.29
CA PHE A 305 11.57 40.53 -36.34
C PHE A 305 12.69 41.12 -37.19
N VAL A 306 12.45 41.19 -38.50
CA VAL A 306 13.37 41.75 -39.49
C VAL A 306 12.65 42.88 -40.21
N LEU A 307 13.19 44.08 -40.13
CA LEU A 307 12.66 45.27 -40.78
C LEU A 307 13.50 45.59 -42.03
N THR A 308 12.86 45.73 -43.18
CA THR A 308 13.53 46.17 -44.41
C THR A 308 13.52 47.70 -44.54
N ARG A 309 14.34 48.23 -45.46
CA ARG A 309 14.34 49.68 -45.78
C ARG A 309 13.02 50.19 -46.37
N ASP A 310 12.21 49.30 -46.94
CA ASP A 310 10.88 49.61 -47.44
C ASP A 310 9.80 49.57 -46.35
N CYS A 311 10.20 49.58 -45.07
CA CYS A 311 9.32 49.50 -43.90
C CYS A 311 8.44 48.24 -43.87
N LYS A 312 8.85 47.15 -44.53
CA LYS A 312 8.18 45.85 -44.43
C LYS A 312 8.74 45.06 -43.26
N LEU A 313 7.83 44.53 -42.44
CA LEU A 313 8.18 43.73 -41.29
C LEU A 313 8.00 42.24 -41.58
N TYR A 314 9.07 41.49 -41.38
CA TYR A 314 9.08 40.03 -41.44
C TYR A 314 9.23 39.47 -40.04
N HIS A 315 8.58 38.34 -39.80
CA HIS A 315 8.64 37.61 -38.55
C HIS A 315 9.24 36.23 -38.80
N LEU A 316 10.19 35.87 -37.93
CA LEU A 316 10.86 34.59 -37.95
C LEU A 316 10.27 33.71 -36.86
N ASP A 317 9.43 32.78 -37.29
CA ASP A 317 8.77 31.81 -36.44
C ASP A 317 9.68 30.60 -36.22
N GLU A 318 10.08 30.38 -34.97
CA GLU A 318 10.80 29.18 -34.58
C GLU A 318 9.82 27.99 -34.59
N LYS A 319 10.15 26.93 -35.33
CA LYS A 319 9.40 25.68 -35.31
C LYS A 319 9.46 25.05 -33.91
N ASP A 320 8.38 24.41 -33.52
CA ASP A 320 8.31 23.64 -32.29
C ASP A 320 9.28 22.45 -32.31
N LEU A 321 9.60 21.92 -31.12
CA LEU A 321 10.58 20.84 -30.96
C LEU A 321 10.18 19.58 -31.74
N GLN A 322 8.89 19.21 -31.77
CA GLN A 322 8.43 18.02 -32.49
C GLN A 322 8.65 18.17 -34.00
N SER A 323 8.32 19.33 -34.56
CA SER A 323 8.62 19.65 -35.96
C SER A 323 10.13 19.63 -36.26
N LYS A 324 10.98 20.12 -35.35
CA LYS A 324 12.44 20.04 -35.50
C LYS A 324 12.91 18.59 -35.51
N LEU A 325 12.47 17.76 -34.55
CA LEU A 325 12.81 16.34 -34.46
C LEU A 325 12.32 15.56 -35.69
N ALA A 326 11.10 15.80 -36.16
CA ALA A 326 10.57 15.17 -37.37
C ALA A 326 11.40 15.49 -38.62
N LEU A 327 11.91 16.72 -38.76
CA LEU A 327 12.82 17.09 -39.84
C LEU A 327 14.16 16.36 -39.75
N LEU A 328 14.63 16.07 -38.53
CA LEU A 328 15.88 15.34 -38.30
C LEU A 328 15.71 13.84 -38.54
N PHE A 329 14.59 13.25 -38.11
CA PHE A 329 14.26 11.85 -38.37
C PHE A 329 14.11 11.57 -39.87
N LYS A 330 13.43 12.46 -40.61
CA LYS A 330 13.35 12.36 -42.09
C LYS A 330 14.71 12.38 -42.78
N LYS A 331 15.73 12.95 -42.15
CA LYS A 331 17.11 13.00 -42.67
C LYS A 331 18.03 11.95 -42.04
N ASN A 332 17.49 11.05 -41.21
CA ASN A 332 18.22 10.03 -40.45
C ASN A 332 19.33 10.61 -39.54
N LEU A 333 19.12 11.82 -39.00
CA LEU A 333 20.09 12.52 -38.15
C LEU A 333 19.76 12.38 -36.66
N TYR A 334 19.72 11.13 -36.19
CA TYR A 334 19.34 10.80 -34.81
C TYR A 334 20.30 11.34 -33.75
N ASP A 335 21.61 11.35 -33.99
CA ASP A 335 22.59 11.92 -33.05
C ASP A 335 22.34 13.42 -32.77
N VAL A 336 21.93 14.14 -33.83
CA VAL A 336 21.59 15.56 -33.75
C VAL A 336 20.26 15.74 -33.02
N ALA A 337 19.29 14.88 -33.29
CA ALA A 337 18.00 14.86 -32.60
C ALA A 337 18.17 14.65 -31.09
N ILE A 338 19.01 13.70 -30.67
CA ILE A 338 19.33 13.43 -29.26
C ILE A 338 19.98 14.66 -28.61
N ARG A 339 20.91 15.34 -29.30
CA ARG A 339 21.59 16.53 -28.76
C ARG A 339 20.60 17.68 -28.54
N ILE A 340 19.73 17.93 -29.52
CA ILE A 340 18.69 18.98 -29.44
C ILE A 340 17.68 18.65 -28.34
N ALA A 341 17.23 17.38 -28.26
CA ALA A 341 16.32 16.93 -27.21
C ALA A 341 16.94 17.10 -25.81
N LYS A 342 18.22 16.73 -25.62
CA LYS A 342 18.94 16.94 -24.37
C LYS A 342 19.10 18.42 -24.02
N SER A 343 19.41 19.28 -25.00
CA SER A 343 19.56 20.74 -24.75
C SER A 343 18.25 21.42 -24.36
N HIS A 344 17.11 20.90 -24.83
CA HIS A 344 15.78 21.40 -24.48
C HIS A 344 15.18 20.74 -23.23
N GLN A 345 15.97 19.95 -22.48
CA GLN A 345 15.49 19.18 -21.31
C GLN A 345 14.27 18.33 -21.63
N TYR A 346 14.26 17.68 -22.80
CA TYR A 346 13.17 16.80 -23.20
C TYR A 346 13.05 15.62 -22.24
N ASP A 347 11.82 15.19 -21.97
CA ASP A 347 11.52 14.13 -21.02
C ASP A 347 12.30 12.85 -21.35
N LEU A 348 12.69 12.12 -20.30
CA LEU A 348 13.39 10.84 -20.44
C LEU A 348 12.59 9.85 -21.30
N ASP A 349 11.26 9.86 -21.19
CA ASP A 349 10.37 9.02 -21.99
C ASP A 349 10.44 9.38 -23.48
N GLY A 350 10.43 10.68 -23.80
CA GLY A 350 10.59 11.13 -25.17
C GLY A 350 11.99 10.87 -25.74
N LEU A 351 13.04 10.83 -24.91
CA LEU A 351 14.39 10.44 -25.33
C LEU A 351 14.48 8.95 -25.65
N VAL A 352 13.77 8.09 -24.91
CA VAL A 352 13.69 6.65 -25.16
C VAL A 352 13.16 6.37 -26.56
N ASP A 353 12.10 7.07 -26.98
CA ASP A 353 11.55 6.93 -28.34
C ASP A 353 12.59 7.26 -29.43
N ILE A 354 13.45 8.26 -29.20
CA ILE A 354 14.53 8.60 -30.12
C ILE A 354 15.58 7.48 -30.18
N PHE A 355 15.95 6.91 -29.04
CA PHE A 355 16.89 5.79 -28.97
C PHE A 355 16.33 4.53 -29.62
N VAL A 356 15.03 4.25 -29.49
CA VAL A 356 14.35 3.13 -30.17
C VAL A 356 14.39 3.34 -31.68
N GLN A 357 13.96 4.50 -32.19
CA GLN A 357 14.00 4.78 -33.62
C GLN A 357 15.42 4.76 -34.18
N TYR A 358 16.41 5.20 -33.39
CA TYR A 358 17.80 5.15 -33.79
C TYR A 358 18.34 3.71 -33.83
N GLY A 359 18.03 2.90 -32.82
CA GLY A 359 18.37 1.48 -32.78
C GLY A 359 17.71 0.68 -33.91
N ASP A 360 16.46 0.98 -34.23
CA ASP A 360 15.71 0.38 -35.33
C ASP A 360 16.36 0.70 -36.69
N HIS A 361 16.66 1.98 -36.93
CA HIS A 361 17.36 2.40 -38.15
C HIS A 361 18.77 1.76 -38.27
N LEU A 362 19.49 1.60 -37.16
CA LEU A 362 20.80 0.91 -37.16
C LEU A 362 20.66 -0.59 -37.45
N CYS A 363 19.63 -1.25 -36.90
CA CYS A 363 19.30 -2.64 -37.23
C CYS A 363 18.99 -2.79 -38.72
N ASP A 364 18.16 -1.91 -39.29
CA ASP A 364 17.80 -1.94 -40.72
C ASP A 364 19.02 -1.72 -41.63
N LYS A 365 20.03 -0.97 -41.14
CA LYS A 365 21.30 -0.76 -41.83
C LYS A 365 22.29 -1.93 -41.67
N GLY A 366 22.02 -2.89 -40.79
CA GLY A 366 22.89 -4.02 -40.46
C GLY A 366 23.99 -3.70 -39.43
N ASP A 367 23.98 -2.52 -38.81
CA ASP A 367 24.89 -2.17 -37.72
C ASP A 367 24.29 -2.57 -36.36
N PHE A 368 24.30 -3.88 -36.11
CA PHE A 368 23.74 -4.43 -34.88
C PHE A 368 24.54 -4.03 -33.64
N ALA A 369 25.86 -3.83 -33.76
CA ALA A 369 26.69 -3.43 -32.62
C ALA A 369 26.27 -2.05 -32.10
N GLY A 370 26.14 -1.07 -33.00
CA GLY A 370 25.64 0.26 -32.65
C GLY A 370 24.20 0.24 -32.16
N ALA A 371 23.35 -0.64 -32.73
CA ALA A 371 21.95 -0.76 -32.32
C ALA A 371 21.79 -1.21 -30.86
N ILE A 372 22.51 -2.24 -30.42
CA ILE A 372 22.45 -2.70 -29.01
C ILE A 372 22.87 -1.59 -28.05
N GLU A 373 23.90 -0.82 -28.36
CA GLU A 373 24.32 0.29 -27.50
C GLU A 373 23.22 1.35 -27.30
N GLN A 374 22.33 1.54 -28.30
CA GLN A 374 21.17 2.41 -28.14
C GLN A 374 20.07 1.73 -27.35
N TYR A 375 19.76 0.46 -27.61
CA TYR A 375 18.75 -0.29 -26.84
C TYR A 375 19.11 -0.43 -25.37
N ILE A 376 20.40 -0.57 -25.01
CA ILE A 376 20.84 -0.58 -23.61
C ILE A 376 20.46 0.73 -22.88
N LYS A 377 20.43 1.87 -23.58
CA LYS A 377 20.00 3.16 -23.02
C LYS A 377 18.49 3.28 -22.81
N THR A 378 17.71 2.34 -23.36
CA THR A 378 16.24 2.28 -23.23
C THR A 378 15.75 1.36 -22.11
N ILE A 379 16.67 0.71 -21.38
CA ILE A 379 16.36 -0.19 -20.28
C ILE A 379 15.60 0.56 -19.16
N GLY A 380 14.56 -0.08 -18.63
CA GLY A 380 13.68 0.47 -17.59
C GLY A 380 12.45 1.21 -18.10
N LYS A 381 12.35 1.44 -19.42
CA LYS A 381 11.18 2.08 -20.06
C LYS A 381 10.66 1.30 -21.25
N LEU A 382 11.54 0.80 -22.11
CA LEU A 382 11.17 -0.10 -23.19
C LEU A 382 11.04 -1.53 -22.67
N GLU A 383 10.02 -2.25 -23.14
CA GLU A 383 9.83 -3.65 -22.81
C GLU A 383 10.97 -4.53 -23.39
N PRO A 384 11.70 -5.32 -22.58
CA PRO A 384 12.83 -6.12 -23.05
C PRO A 384 12.47 -7.11 -24.17
N SER A 385 11.22 -7.58 -24.21
CA SER A 385 10.69 -8.50 -25.24
C SER A 385 10.86 -7.94 -26.66
N TYR A 386 10.73 -6.61 -26.84
CA TYR A 386 10.92 -5.94 -28.12
C TYR A 386 12.33 -6.15 -28.67
N VAL A 387 13.34 -5.96 -27.82
CA VAL A 387 14.75 -6.09 -28.18
C VAL A 387 15.11 -7.56 -28.35
N ILE A 388 14.68 -8.42 -27.42
CA ILE A 388 14.94 -9.87 -27.47
C ILE A 388 14.46 -10.44 -28.81
N ARG A 389 13.23 -10.12 -29.24
CA ARG A 389 12.66 -10.60 -30.51
C ARG A 389 13.52 -10.25 -31.74
N LYS A 390 14.25 -9.12 -31.72
CA LYS A 390 15.13 -8.71 -32.82
C LYS A 390 16.48 -9.45 -32.83
N PHE A 391 16.92 -10.01 -31.70
CA PHE A 391 18.24 -10.61 -31.54
C PHE A 391 18.22 -12.11 -31.17
N VAL A 392 17.06 -12.77 -31.22
CA VAL A 392 16.92 -14.22 -30.94
C VAL A 392 17.65 -15.09 -31.98
N ASP A 393 17.86 -14.58 -33.20
CA ASP A 393 18.54 -15.33 -34.25
C ASP A 393 19.96 -15.74 -33.81
N SER A 394 20.29 -17.01 -34.04
CA SER A 394 21.55 -17.64 -33.57
C SER A 394 22.83 -16.90 -33.94
N GLN A 395 22.81 -16.07 -34.99
CA GLN A 395 23.94 -15.27 -35.46
C GLN A 395 24.27 -14.06 -34.57
N HIS A 396 23.35 -13.66 -33.69
CA HIS A 396 23.48 -12.45 -32.87
C HIS A 396 23.40 -12.73 -31.36
N LEU A 397 23.61 -13.98 -30.96
CA LEU A 397 23.53 -14.43 -29.57
C LEU A 397 24.44 -13.63 -28.63
N GLU A 398 25.65 -13.26 -29.07
CA GLU A 398 26.58 -12.41 -28.30
C GLU A 398 25.98 -11.04 -27.99
N LYS A 399 25.26 -10.45 -28.95
CA LYS A 399 24.60 -9.15 -28.80
C LYS A 399 23.40 -9.21 -27.87
N LEU A 400 22.63 -10.31 -27.94
CA LEU A 400 21.55 -10.59 -26.99
C LEU A 400 22.10 -10.71 -25.56
N ILE A 401 23.24 -11.37 -25.37
CA ILE A 401 23.91 -11.48 -24.07
C ILE A 401 24.32 -10.11 -23.54
N MET A 402 24.93 -9.26 -24.37
CA MET A 402 25.29 -7.89 -23.95
C MET A 402 24.08 -7.12 -23.41
N TYR A 403 22.93 -7.25 -24.08
CA TYR A 403 21.69 -6.62 -23.63
C TYR A 403 21.17 -7.22 -22.32
N LEU A 404 21.09 -8.55 -22.22
CA LEU A 404 20.60 -9.24 -21.01
C LEU A 404 21.52 -9.03 -19.79
N GLN A 405 22.84 -8.95 -20.00
CA GLN A 405 23.80 -8.58 -18.94
C GLN A 405 23.60 -7.14 -18.47
N ALA A 406 23.38 -6.20 -19.41
CA ALA A 406 23.10 -4.81 -19.05
C ALA A 406 21.77 -4.67 -18.31
N LEU A 407 20.76 -5.45 -18.70
CA LEU A 407 19.47 -5.56 -18.02
C LEU A 407 19.64 -6.01 -16.55
N HIS A 408 20.47 -7.04 -16.33
CA HIS A 408 20.82 -7.54 -15.00
C HIS A 408 21.58 -6.50 -14.17
N LYS A 409 22.61 -5.87 -14.73
CA LYS A 409 23.40 -4.84 -14.03
C LYS A 409 22.57 -3.65 -13.55
N GLN A 410 21.45 -3.36 -14.23
CA GLN A 410 20.53 -2.28 -13.87
C GLN A 410 19.38 -2.75 -12.97
N GLY A 411 19.32 -4.03 -12.59
CA GLY A 411 18.29 -4.57 -11.69
C GLY A 411 16.88 -4.65 -12.30
N GLN A 412 16.77 -4.63 -13.64
CA GLN A 412 15.50 -4.67 -14.38
C GLN A 412 15.25 -6.06 -15.00
N ALA A 413 16.07 -7.05 -14.66
CA ALA A 413 15.91 -8.42 -15.16
C ALA A 413 14.87 -9.19 -14.35
N THR A 414 14.01 -9.93 -15.06
CA THR A 414 13.06 -10.89 -14.48
C THR A 414 13.67 -12.29 -14.49
N GLU A 415 13.05 -13.21 -13.75
CA GLU A 415 13.43 -14.63 -13.73
C GLU A 415 13.53 -15.23 -15.15
N ASP A 416 12.57 -14.92 -16.04
CA ASP A 416 12.60 -15.37 -17.45
C ASP A 416 13.81 -14.83 -18.23
N HIS A 417 14.25 -13.61 -17.94
CA HIS A 417 15.43 -13.01 -18.58
C HIS A 417 16.72 -13.67 -18.09
N THR A 418 16.76 -14.06 -16.82
CA THR A 418 17.90 -14.78 -16.22
C THR A 418 18.03 -16.20 -16.82
N THR A 419 16.90 -16.90 -16.99
CA THR A 419 16.86 -18.25 -17.56
C THR A 419 17.19 -18.23 -19.05
N LEU A 420 16.72 -17.21 -19.79
CA LEU A 420 17.13 -16.98 -21.17
C LEU A 420 18.63 -16.73 -21.26
N LEU A 421 19.20 -15.90 -20.38
CA LEU A 421 20.64 -15.63 -20.32
C LEU A 421 21.45 -16.91 -20.05
N LEU A 422 21.02 -17.73 -19.08
CA LEU A 422 21.64 -19.04 -18.79
C LEU A 422 21.55 -19.99 -19.99
N ASN A 423 20.40 -20.04 -20.66
CA ASN A 423 20.22 -20.80 -21.90
C ASN A 423 21.12 -20.30 -23.04
N CYS A 424 21.32 -18.98 -23.15
CA CYS A 424 22.25 -18.40 -24.11
C CYS A 424 23.69 -18.81 -23.79
N TYR A 425 24.11 -18.81 -22.53
CA TYR A 425 25.44 -19.26 -22.12
C TYR A 425 25.68 -20.75 -22.35
N THR A 426 24.72 -21.62 -22.00
CA THR A 426 24.88 -23.07 -22.23
C THR A 426 24.97 -23.40 -23.72
N LYS A 427 24.19 -22.72 -24.57
CA LYS A 427 24.29 -22.83 -26.03
C LYS A 427 25.63 -22.33 -26.58
N LEU A 428 26.18 -21.24 -26.04
CA LEU A 428 27.50 -20.73 -26.41
C LEU A 428 28.63 -21.67 -26.02
N ASN A 429 28.59 -22.24 -24.81
CA ASN A 429 29.58 -23.20 -24.33
C ASN A 429 29.59 -24.47 -25.21
N ASN A 430 28.43 -24.95 -25.65
CA ASN A 430 28.32 -26.11 -26.55
C ASN A 430 28.80 -25.83 -27.98
N ALA A 431 28.66 -24.59 -28.47
CA ALA A 431 29.00 -24.23 -29.84
C ALA A 431 30.49 -23.88 -30.05
N ILE A 432 31.15 -23.31 -29.03
CA ILE A 432 32.50 -22.72 -29.20
C ILE A 432 33.58 -23.49 -28.43
N GLY A 433 33.24 -24.41 -27.52
CA GLY A 433 34.21 -25.23 -26.79
C GLY A 433 35.19 -24.44 -25.91
N GLN A 434 35.05 -23.11 -25.85
CA GLN A 434 35.75 -22.25 -24.92
C GLN A 434 34.94 -22.20 -23.62
N GLN A 435 35.58 -22.63 -22.54
CA GLN A 435 35.09 -22.44 -21.18
C GLN A 435 34.90 -20.94 -20.95
N SER A 436 33.65 -20.46 -20.97
CA SER A 436 33.40 -19.10 -20.52
C SER A 436 33.46 -19.07 -19.00
N ASP A 437 34.56 -18.55 -18.46
CA ASP A 437 34.67 -18.15 -17.04
C ASP A 437 33.50 -17.22 -16.64
N SER A 438 32.85 -16.58 -17.61
CA SER A 438 31.64 -15.76 -17.44
C SER A 438 30.43 -16.49 -16.84
N LEU A 439 30.20 -17.79 -17.15
CA LEU A 439 29.11 -18.56 -16.51
C LEU A 439 29.47 -18.84 -15.05
N LYS A 440 30.74 -19.19 -14.78
CA LYS A 440 31.23 -19.43 -13.42
C LYS A 440 31.21 -18.14 -12.59
N GLU A 441 31.61 -17.01 -13.17
CA GLU A 441 31.52 -15.68 -12.54
C GLU A 441 30.07 -15.27 -12.28
N PHE A 442 29.15 -15.55 -13.21
CA PHE A 442 27.73 -15.27 -13.02
C PHE A 442 27.10 -16.17 -11.95
N ILE A 443 27.44 -17.46 -11.91
CA ILE A 443 27.02 -18.38 -10.85
C ILE A 443 27.69 -18.00 -9.51
N GLN A 444 28.90 -17.44 -9.54
CA GLN A 444 29.62 -16.98 -8.36
C GLN A 444 29.14 -15.62 -7.83
N SER A 445 28.54 -14.78 -8.67
CA SER A 445 27.95 -13.50 -8.26
C SER A 445 26.83 -13.70 -7.23
N LYS A 446 26.51 -12.67 -6.46
CA LYS A 446 25.55 -12.72 -5.33
C LYS A 446 24.10 -12.42 -5.73
N ASP A 447 23.79 -12.39 -7.03
CA ASP A 447 22.45 -12.03 -7.50
C ASP A 447 21.56 -13.27 -7.50
N ASP A 448 20.81 -13.47 -6.41
CA ASP A 448 19.91 -14.62 -6.21
C ASP A 448 18.51 -14.41 -6.87
N ASN A 449 18.36 -13.46 -7.80
CA ASN A 449 17.08 -13.15 -8.46
C ASN A 449 16.84 -14.04 -9.70
N TYR A 450 16.93 -15.36 -9.55
CA TYR A 450 16.60 -16.30 -10.61
C TYR A 450 16.00 -17.59 -10.05
N ASP A 451 15.16 -18.26 -10.86
CA ASP A 451 14.61 -19.56 -10.51
C ASP A 451 15.74 -20.61 -10.49
N VAL A 452 16.17 -20.95 -9.27
CA VAL A 452 17.24 -21.92 -8.99
C VAL A 452 16.88 -23.30 -9.55
N ASP A 453 15.61 -23.71 -9.50
CA ASP A 453 15.16 -25.00 -10.01
C ASP A 453 15.27 -25.09 -11.53
N VAL A 454 14.85 -24.04 -12.24
CA VAL A 454 14.98 -23.97 -13.70
C VAL A 454 16.45 -23.88 -14.09
N ALA A 455 17.26 -23.10 -13.37
CA ALA A 455 18.70 -23.02 -13.59
C ALA A 455 19.39 -24.37 -13.42
N ILE A 456 19.06 -25.14 -12.36
CA ILE A 456 19.58 -26.49 -12.14
C ILE A 456 19.15 -27.42 -13.27
N LYS A 457 17.88 -27.39 -13.70
CA LYS A 457 17.38 -28.22 -14.81
C LYS A 457 18.10 -27.92 -16.13
N VAL A 458 18.28 -26.64 -16.45
CA VAL A 458 18.99 -26.20 -17.67
C VAL A 458 20.46 -26.64 -17.61
N CYS A 459 21.11 -26.44 -16.45
CA CYS A 459 22.50 -26.86 -16.25
C CYS A 459 22.66 -28.38 -16.26
N ARG A 460 21.70 -29.18 -15.76
CA ARG A 460 21.76 -30.66 -15.75
C ARG A 460 21.93 -31.23 -17.17
N HIS A 461 21.32 -30.61 -18.18
CA HIS A 461 21.39 -31.07 -19.57
C HIS A 461 22.68 -30.67 -20.31
N GLY A 462 23.32 -29.55 -19.93
CA GLY A 462 24.52 -29.05 -20.60
C GLY A 462 25.83 -29.28 -19.83
N SER A 463 25.80 -29.15 -18.51
CA SER A 463 26.97 -29.08 -17.64
C SER A 463 26.63 -29.58 -16.21
N PRO A 464 26.66 -30.91 -15.97
CA PRO A 464 26.18 -31.52 -14.73
C PRO A 464 27.02 -31.14 -13.49
N ALA A 465 28.29 -30.80 -13.67
CA ALA A 465 29.17 -30.35 -12.57
C ALA A 465 28.72 -28.99 -12.01
N GLU A 466 28.35 -28.05 -12.88
CA GLU A 466 27.84 -26.74 -12.54
C GLU A 466 26.46 -26.83 -11.90
N ALA A 467 25.60 -27.76 -12.35
CA ALA A 467 24.32 -28.04 -11.73
C ALA A 467 24.47 -28.53 -10.27
N LEU A 468 25.45 -29.40 -10.01
CA LEU A 468 25.77 -29.86 -8.64
C LEU A 468 26.31 -28.74 -7.75
N MET A 469 27.17 -27.86 -8.29
CA MET A 469 27.66 -26.69 -7.55
C MET A 469 26.52 -25.72 -7.20
N LEU A 470 25.60 -25.50 -8.14
CA LEU A 470 24.46 -24.60 -7.97
C LEU A 470 23.47 -25.17 -6.93
N ALA A 471 23.16 -26.46 -7.00
CA ALA A 471 22.33 -27.15 -6.00
C ALA A 471 22.95 -27.10 -4.60
N LYS A 472 24.26 -27.35 -4.47
CA LYS A 472 24.96 -27.33 -3.18
C LYS A 472 25.05 -25.92 -2.59
N ARG A 473 25.24 -24.89 -3.42
CA ARG A 473 25.33 -23.49 -2.98
C ARG A 473 23.99 -22.96 -2.48
N HIS A 474 22.93 -23.19 -3.24
CA HIS A 474 21.59 -22.71 -2.92
C HIS A 474 20.85 -23.56 -1.89
N LYS A 475 21.51 -24.61 -1.36
CA LYS A 475 20.92 -25.57 -0.41
C LYS A 475 19.69 -26.30 -0.97
N GLU A 476 19.61 -26.44 -2.30
CA GLU A 476 18.62 -27.27 -2.98
C GLU A 476 19.03 -28.74 -2.86
N HIS A 477 18.87 -29.28 -1.65
CA HIS A 477 19.33 -30.62 -1.28
C HIS A 477 18.62 -31.72 -2.07
N ASP A 478 17.36 -31.54 -2.45
CA ASP A 478 16.57 -32.53 -3.22
C ASP A 478 17.18 -32.76 -4.60
N TRP A 479 17.52 -31.68 -5.31
CA TRP A 479 18.18 -31.76 -6.62
C TRP A 479 19.57 -32.37 -6.52
N TYR A 480 20.34 -32.00 -5.48
CA TYR A 480 21.67 -32.58 -5.26
C TYR A 480 21.57 -34.10 -5.08
N ILE A 481 20.69 -34.57 -4.19
CA ILE A 481 20.46 -35.99 -3.90
C ILE A 481 19.95 -36.70 -5.15
N LYS A 482 19.01 -36.10 -5.87
CA LYS A 482 18.43 -36.67 -7.10
C LYS A 482 19.47 -36.83 -8.21
N ILE A 483 20.28 -35.80 -8.48
CA ILE A 483 21.36 -35.86 -9.49
C ILE A 483 22.41 -36.91 -9.09
N GLN A 484 22.74 -37.04 -7.81
CA GLN A 484 23.70 -38.03 -7.34
C GLN A 484 23.16 -39.48 -7.35
N ILE A 485 21.87 -39.69 -7.10
CA ILE A 485 21.21 -41.01 -7.17
C ILE A 485 20.96 -41.42 -8.62
N GLU A 486 20.38 -40.55 -9.45
CA GLU A 486 19.94 -40.85 -10.82
C GLU A 486 21.11 -40.83 -11.82
N ASP A 487 21.96 -39.79 -11.79
CA ASP A 487 22.99 -39.58 -12.82
C ASP A 487 24.35 -40.17 -12.46
N HIS A 488 24.71 -40.20 -11.16
CA HIS A 488 26.05 -40.63 -10.70
C HIS A 488 26.06 -41.95 -9.92
N GLN A 489 24.90 -42.44 -9.43
CA GLN A 489 24.75 -43.68 -8.64
C GLN A 489 25.65 -43.77 -7.39
N LYS A 490 25.96 -42.64 -6.75
CA LYS A 490 26.87 -42.56 -5.59
C LYS A 490 26.12 -42.59 -4.25
N TYR A 491 25.57 -43.75 -3.87
CA TYR A 491 24.72 -43.89 -2.67
C TYR A 491 25.41 -43.58 -1.34
N LEU A 492 26.72 -43.88 -1.21
CA LEU A 492 27.49 -43.59 0.00
C LEU A 492 27.70 -42.08 0.21
N GLU A 493 28.08 -41.35 -0.84
CA GLU A 493 28.23 -39.88 -0.79
C GLU A 493 26.89 -39.20 -0.48
N VAL A 494 25.77 -39.78 -0.92
CA VAL A 494 24.42 -39.31 -0.58
C VAL A 494 24.09 -39.54 0.89
N LEU A 495 24.38 -40.73 1.44
CA LEU A 495 24.16 -41.02 2.86
C LEU A 495 25.04 -40.13 3.76
N GLU A 496 26.30 -39.92 3.40
CA GLU A 496 27.21 -38.98 4.10
C GLU A 496 26.71 -37.54 3.98
N TYR A 497 26.20 -37.14 2.82
CA TYR A 497 25.63 -35.81 2.65
C TYR A 497 24.40 -35.62 3.54
N ILE A 498 23.45 -36.55 3.53
CA ILE A 498 22.25 -36.54 4.38
C ILE A 498 22.64 -36.54 5.87
N SER A 499 23.67 -37.29 6.25
CA SER A 499 24.18 -37.35 7.62
C SER A 499 24.76 -36.03 8.11
N ASN A 500 25.25 -35.18 7.21
CA ASN A 500 25.78 -33.85 7.51
C ASN A 500 24.72 -32.74 7.46
N LEU A 501 23.47 -33.05 7.08
CA LEU A 501 22.37 -32.08 7.05
C LEU A 501 21.76 -31.86 8.45
N PRO A 502 21.09 -30.72 8.67
CA PRO A 502 20.25 -30.51 9.85
C PRO A 502 19.20 -31.62 10.01
N PHE A 503 18.86 -31.92 11.26
CA PHE A 503 17.96 -33.02 11.63
C PHE A 503 16.66 -33.07 10.81
N GLU A 504 15.94 -31.94 10.68
CA GLU A 504 14.66 -31.88 9.97
C GLU A 504 14.76 -32.29 8.50
N LEU A 505 15.85 -31.88 7.85
CA LEU A 505 16.12 -32.20 6.45
C LEU A 505 16.59 -33.65 6.30
N ALA A 506 17.42 -34.13 7.23
CA ALA A 506 17.86 -35.51 7.27
C ALA A 506 16.67 -36.47 7.44
N ASP A 507 15.73 -36.17 8.34
CA ASP A 507 14.48 -36.92 8.54
C ASP A 507 13.63 -36.95 7.27
N HIS A 508 13.40 -35.79 6.65
CA HIS A 508 12.62 -35.67 5.42
C HIS A 508 13.20 -36.49 4.27
N TYR A 509 14.51 -36.35 4.01
CA TYR A 509 15.17 -37.07 2.91
C TYR A 509 15.29 -38.56 3.20
N MET A 510 15.40 -38.98 4.46
CA MET A 510 15.37 -40.40 4.81
C MET A 510 13.98 -41.00 4.61
N LYS A 511 12.89 -40.26 4.85
CA LYS A 511 11.53 -40.71 4.48
C LYS A 511 11.34 -40.86 2.97
N LYS A 512 11.92 -39.95 2.17
CA LYS A 512 11.76 -39.92 0.70
C LYS A 512 12.66 -40.91 -0.05
N TYR A 513 13.93 -40.98 0.31
CA TYR A 513 14.95 -41.79 -0.37
C TYR A 513 15.38 -43.04 0.43
N GLY A 514 14.89 -43.21 1.66
CA GLY A 514 15.28 -44.29 2.56
C GLY A 514 15.00 -45.68 2.00
N GLN A 515 13.95 -45.88 1.20
CA GLN A 515 13.69 -47.20 0.60
C GLN A 515 14.80 -47.63 -0.36
N ILE A 516 15.35 -46.68 -1.13
CA ILE A 516 16.46 -46.93 -2.07
C ILE A 516 17.75 -47.15 -1.26
N LEU A 517 17.98 -46.32 -0.25
CA LEU A 517 19.17 -46.41 0.60
C LEU A 517 19.20 -47.71 1.43
N VAL A 518 18.09 -48.11 2.07
CA VAL A 518 17.98 -49.36 2.86
C VAL A 518 18.08 -50.59 1.94
N LYS A 519 17.61 -50.51 0.69
CA LYS A 519 17.75 -51.59 -0.28
C LYS A 519 19.20 -51.82 -0.72
N HIS A 520 19.97 -50.74 -0.93
CA HIS A 520 21.35 -50.83 -1.43
C HIS A 520 22.42 -50.85 -0.32
N LEU A 521 22.13 -50.26 0.85
CA LEU A 521 23.01 -50.10 2.01
C LEU A 521 22.23 -50.39 3.32
N PRO A 522 21.81 -51.64 3.58
CA PRO A 522 20.92 -51.97 4.69
C PRO A 522 21.56 -51.74 6.06
N TYR A 523 22.86 -52.00 6.20
CA TYR A 523 23.56 -51.86 7.48
C TYR A 523 23.80 -50.40 7.84
N GLU A 524 24.39 -49.63 6.92
CA GLU A 524 24.73 -48.22 7.10
C GLU A 524 23.47 -47.36 7.27
N SER A 525 22.40 -47.67 6.51
CA SER A 525 21.11 -46.97 6.64
C SER A 525 20.44 -47.26 7.97
N THR A 526 20.51 -48.51 8.48
CA THR A 526 19.95 -48.86 9.80
C THR A 526 20.72 -48.19 10.93
N GLN A 527 22.06 -48.13 10.84
CA GLN A 527 22.89 -47.40 11.81
C GLN A 527 22.59 -45.90 11.81
N PHE A 528 22.36 -45.31 10.63
CA PHE A 528 21.92 -43.92 10.53
C PHE A 528 20.53 -43.72 11.12
N LEU A 529 19.55 -44.59 10.84
CA LEU A 529 18.21 -44.54 11.43
C LEU A 529 18.24 -44.67 12.96
N LYS A 530 19.09 -45.55 13.51
CA LYS A 530 19.31 -45.62 14.96
C LYS A 530 19.72 -44.25 15.48
N ARG A 531 20.80 -43.67 14.96
CA ARG A 531 21.27 -42.33 15.34
C ARG A 531 20.21 -41.24 15.15
N LEU A 532 19.42 -41.29 14.09
CA LEU A 532 18.39 -40.30 13.80
C LEU A 532 17.23 -40.38 14.81
N CYS A 533 16.96 -41.56 15.37
CA CYS A 533 15.96 -41.75 16.41
C CYS A 533 16.53 -41.68 17.85
N THR A 534 17.86 -41.79 18.03
CA THR A 534 18.51 -41.88 19.35
C THR A 534 19.42 -40.70 19.74
N ASN A 535 20.04 -39.99 18.79
CA ASN A 535 21.10 -39.05 19.13
C ASN A 535 20.65 -37.92 20.07
N HIS A 536 21.54 -37.69 21.04
CA HIS A 536 21.33 -36.98 22.29
C HIS A 536 21.92 -35.56 22.29
N ASP A 537 21.91 -34.86 21.14
CA ASP A 537 22.37 -33.47 21.07
C ASP A 537 21.18 -32.50 21.06
N SER A 538 20.91 -31.95 22.25
CA SER A 538 20.12 -30.73 22.52
C SER A 538 18.64 -30.69 22.12
N MET A 539 17.75 -31.10 23.04
CA MET A 539 16.41 -30.54 23.33
C MET A 539 15.38 -30.29 22.20
N LEU A 540 15.66 -30.57 20.92
CA LEU A 540 14.78 -30.34 19.79
C LEU A 540 14.87 -31.50 18.80
N SER A 541 13.72 -32.13 18.58
CA SER A 541 13.36 -33.09 17.52
C SER A 541 14.06 -34.47 17.52
N LYS A 542 13.29 -35.50 17.89
CA LYS A 542 13.53 -36.92 17.58
C LYS A 542 12.51 -37.35 16.51
N SER A 543 12.87 -38.26 15.61
CA SER A 543 11.94 -38.72 14.58
C SER A 543 11.16 -39.89 15.07
N ASP A 544 9.85 -39.88 14.81
CA ASP A 544 8.99 -40.99 15.18
C ASP A 544 9.35 -42.25 14.38
N PRO A 545 9.72 -43.35 15.07
CA PRO A 545 10.13 -44.60 14.43
C PRO A 545 9.03 -45.23 13.54
N GLU A 546 7.76 -44.87 13.77
CA GLU A 546 6.61 -45.31 12.99
C GLU A 546 6.77 -45.02 11.49
N TYR A 547 7.36 -43.87 11.15
CA TYR A 547 7.57 -43.49 9.76
C TYR A 547 8.58 -44.38 9.03
N PHE A 548 9.42 -45.14 9.75
CA PHE A 548 10.49 -45.93 9.14
C PHE A 548 10.18 -47.43 9.11
N ILE A 549 9.10 -47.89 9.76
CA ILE A 549 8.72 -49.32 9.81
C ILE A 549 8.57 -49.90 8.39
N HIS A 550 7.93 -49.16 7.49
CA HIS A 550 7.70 -49.58 6.10
C HIS A 550 9.00 -49.71 5.27
N LEU A 551 10.12 -49.14 5.73
CA LEU A 551 11.41 -49.27 5.04
C LEU A 551 12.02 -50.66 5.20
N PHE A 552 11.60 -51.42 6.22
CA PHE A 552 12.14 -52.73 6.58
C PHE A 552 11.29 -53.92 6.11
N LEU A 553 10.35 -53.72 5.17
CA LEU A 553 9.41 -54.77 4.69
C LEU A 553 10.09 -56.09 4.27
N ASN A 554 11.37 -56.06 3.87
CA ASN A 554 12.14 -57.25 3.45
C ASN A 554 13.22 -57.69 4.46
N ASN A 555 13.30 -57.08 5.66
CA ASN A 555 14.32 -57.37 6.68
C ASN A 555 13.73 -57.26 8.11
N SER A 556 12.95 -58.26 8.53
CA SER A 556 12.33 -58.31 9.87
C SER A 556 13.37 -58.33 11.01
N GLU A 557 14.52 -58.98 10.81
CA GLU A 557 15.58 -59.05 11.82
C GLU A 557 16.16 -57.67 12.16
N ARG A 558 16.37 -56.82 11.15
CA ARG A 558 16.88 -55.45 11.34
C ARG A 558 15.81 -54.51 11.89
N LEU A 559 14.53 -54.78 11.61
CA LEU A 559 13.41 -54.06 12.23
C LEU A 559 13.36 -54.33 13.73
N VAL A 560 13.47 -55.60 14.15
CA VAL A 560 13.52 -55.96 15.57
C VAL A 560 14.75 -55.34 16.24
N GLU A 561 15.94 -55.45 15.63
CA GLU A 561 17.16 -54.82 16.15
C GLU A 561 17.04 -53.29 16.28
N PHE A 562 16.30 -52.64 15.38
CA PHE A 562 16.00 -51.22 15.45
C PHE A 562 15.01 -50.89 16.58
N LEU A 563 13.91 -51.63 16.69
CA LEU A 563 12.87 -51.40 17.71
C LEU A 563 13.34 -51.72 19.13
N GLU A 564 14.09 -52.81 19.33
CA GLU A 564 14.67 -53.18 20.62
C GLU A 564 15.69 -52.15 21.09
N HIS A 565 16.50 -51.61 20.18
CA HIS A 565 17.45 -50.54 20.50
C HIS A 565 16.74 -49.27 20.96
N LEU A 566 15.61 -48.91 20.33
CA LEU A 566 14.81 -47.75 20.72
C LEU A 566 14.13 -47.91 22.08
N ILE A 567 13.70 -49.13 22.42
CA ILE A 567 13.15 -49.45 23.75
C ILE A 567 14.25 -49.41 24.81
N GLY A 568 15.42 -49.98 24.51
CA GLY A 568 16.56 -50.01 25.42
C GLY A 568 17.11 -48.63 25.79
N GLU A 569 16.96 -47.65 24.90
CA GLU A 569 17.36 -46.25 25.15
C GLU A 569 16.24 -45.38 25.77
N GLY A 570 15.05 -45.94 26.02
CA GLY A 570 13.95 -45.23 26.69
C GLY A 570 13.27 -44.18 25.81
N CYS A 571 13.21 -44.38 24.49
CA CYS A 571 12.49 -43.49 23.58
C CYS A 571 10.96 -43.59 23.80
N VAL A 572 10.27 -42.45 23.71
CA VAL A 572 8.79 -42.43 23.70
C VAL A 572 8.32 -42.92 22.33
N LEU A 573 7.78 -44.13 22.27
CA LEU A 573 7.29 -44.75 21.03
C LEU A 573 5.77 -44.66 20.93
N SER A 574 5.25 -44.65 19.70
CA SER A 574 3.80 -44.62 19.45
C SER A 574 3.15 -45.99 19.75
N PRO A 575 1.84 -46.01 20.05
CA PRO A 575 1.09 -47.26 20.27
C PRO A 575 1.22 -48.24 19.10
N SER A 576 1.27 -47.75 17.87
CA SER A 576 1.45 -48.55 16.64
C SER A 576 2.77 -49.32 16.62
N VAL A 577 3.86 -48.71 17.10
CA VAL A 577 5.18 -49.35 17.18
C VAL A 577 5.17 -50.49 18.20
N TYR A 578 4.51 -50.28 19.34
CA TYR A 578 4.34 -51.34 20.34
C TYR A 578 3.37 -52.43 19.88
N ASN A 579 2.31 -52.08 19.15
CA ASN A 579 1.36 -53.04 18.58
C ASN A 579 2.03 -53.91 17.52
N THR A 580 2.85 -53.33 16.64
CA THR A 580 3.62 -54.09 15.64
C THR A 580 4.67 -54.99 16.28
N LEU A 581 5.31 -54.53 17.35
CA LEU A 581 6.20 -55.38 18.15
C LEU A 581 5.44 -56.50 18.87
N LEU A 582 4.28 -56.22 19.44
CA LEU A 582 3.41 -57.20 20.10
C LEU A 582 2.88 -58.24 19.12
N GLU A 583 2.42 -57.82 17.94
CA GLU A 583 2.02 -58.70 16.85
C GLU A 583 3.17 -59.59 16.42
N HIS A 584 4.38 -59.04 16.27
CA HIS A 584 5.56 -59.83 15.94
C HIS A 584 5.90 -60.83 17.06
N TYR A 585 5.92 -60.39 18.33
CA TYR A 585 6.17 -61.27 19.47
C TYR A 585 5.13 -62.38 19.62
N LEU A 586 3.84 -62.09 19.43
CA LEU A 586 2.77 -63.08 19.53
C LEU A 586 2.73 -64.01 18.30
N HIS A 587 3.08 -63.51 17.12
CA HIS A 587 3.25 -64.33 15.93
C HIS A 587 4.43 -65.31 16.09
N VAL A 588 5.56 -64.81 16.61
CA VAL A 588 6.72 -65.65 16.94
C VAL A 588 6.38 -66.60 18.10
N TRP A 589 5.66 -66.17 19.13
CA TRP A 589 5.21 -67.04 20.24
C TRP A 589 4.28 -68.16 19.80
N ALA A 590 3.43 -67.90 18.79
CA ALA A 590 2.52 -68.90 18.22
C ALA A 590 3.23 -69.91 17.32
N THR A 591 4.35 -69.52 16.70
CA THR A 591 5.13 -70.35 15.76
C THR A 591 6.27 -71.12 16.42
N VAL A 592 6.78 -70.65 17.56
CA VAL A 592 7.88 -71.29 18.30
C VAL A 592 7.39 -72.53 19.09
N GLU A 593 7.98 -73.69 18.78
CA GLU A 593 7.69 -74.97 19.46
C GLU A 593 8.50 -75.16 20.75
N VAL A 594 9.58 -74.40 20.95
CA VAL A 594 10.50 -74.54 22.09
C VAL A 594 9.93 -73.90 23.36
N VAL A 595 9.66 -74.71 24.39
CA VAL A 595 9.02 -74.28 25.66
C VAL A 595 9.81 -73.17 26.39
N SER A 596 11.16 -73.22 26.37
CA SER A 596 11.98 -72.21 27.05
C SER A 596 11.94 -70.84 26.39
N GLU A 597 11.90 -70.78 25.06
CA GLU A 597 11.80 -69.53 24.30
C GLU A 597 10.38 -68.98 24.36
N ARG A 598 9.38 -69.87 24.34
CA ARG A 598 7.98 -69.52 24.51
C ARG A 598 7.71 -68.90 25.88
N ASN A 599 8.31 -69.43 26.96
CA ASN A 599 8.19 -68.84 28.29
C ASN A 599 8.87 -67.48 28.41
N LYS A 600 10.03 -67.29 27.76
CA LYS A 600 10.69 -65.97 27.69
C LYS A 600 9.85 -64.97 26.91
N LEU A 601 9.26 -65.37 25.78
CA LEU A 601 8.34 -64.53 25.02
C LEU A 601 7.05 -64.23 25.81
N THR A 602 6.50 -65.19 26.57
CA THR A 602 5.37 -64.94 27.48
C THR A 602 5.74 -63.90 28.52
N GLN A 603 6.93 -63.99 29.13
CA GLN A 603 7.41 -63.00 30.09
C GLN A 603 7.62 -61.63 29.43
N ASN A 604 8.26 -61.56 28.28
CA ASN A 604 8.47 -60.31 27.54
C ASN A 604 7.14 -59.66 27.13
N VAL A 605 6.14 -60.45 26.70
CA VAL A 605 4.80 -59.96 26.35
C VAL A 605 4.04 -59.49 27.60
N LEU A 606 4.14 -60.20 28.72
CA LEU A 606 3.54 -59.76 29.98
C LEU A 606 4.22 -58.52 30.54
N GLU A 607 5.55 -58.42 30.47
CA GLU A 607 6.30 -57.22 30.83
C GLU A 607 5.88 -56.03 29.95
N LEU A 608 5.70 -56.24 28.64
CA LEU A 608 5.19 -55.23 27.72
C LEU A 608 3.75 -54.79 28.06
N LEU A 609 2.88 -55.73 28.45
CA LEU A 609 1.48 -55.47 28.81
C LEU A 609 1.34 -54.82 30.20
N GLN A 610 2.19 -55.17 31.15
CA GLN A 610 2.17 -54.69 32.53
C GLN A 610 2.89 -53.36 32.72
N ASN A 611 3.75 -52.97 31.78
CA ASN A 611 4.51 -51.73 31.89
C ASN A 611 3.57 -50.52 31.73
N PRO A 612 3.36 -49.71 32.79
CA PRO A 612 2.42 -48.59 32.76
C PRO A 612 2.88 -47.44 31.85
N ASP A 613 4.17 -47.39 31.49
CA ASP A 613 4.75 -46.35 30.64
C ASP A 613 4.46 -46.58 29.14
N ILE A 614 4.02 -47.79 28.78
CA ILE A 614 3.72 -48.16 27.39
C ILE A 614 2.25 -47.85 27.08
N ARG A 615 2.01 -46.86 26.20
CA ARG A 615 0.66 -46.54 25.69
C ARG A 615 0.21 -47.57 24.66
N LEU A 616 -0.03 -48.80 25.09
CA LEU A 616 -0.56 -49.84 24.22
C LEU A 616 -2.06 -49.60 23.98
N ASP A 617 -2.53 -49.81 22.75
CA ASP A 617 -3.98 -49.87 22.51
C ASP A 617 -4.51 -51.16 23.10
N LYS A 618 -5.13 -51.04 24.28
CA LYS A 618 -5.67 -52.16 25.04
C LYS A 618 -6.75 -52.94 24.26
N SER A 619 -7.48 -52.29 23.35
CA SER A 619 -8.50 -52.94 22.52
C SER A 619 -7.86 -53.78 21.42
N HIS A 620 -6.83 -53.25 20.75
CA HIS A 620 -6.02 -53.99 19.78
C HIS A 620 -5.29 -55.15 20.45
N ALA A 621 -4.67 -54.90 21.61
CA ALA A 621 -4.02 -55.94 22.41
C ALA A 621 -5.00 -57.07 22.80
N LEU A 622 -6.26 -56.74 23.15
CA LEU A 622 -7.31 -57.74 23.38
C LEU A 622 -7.63 -58.55 22.13
N VAL A 623 -7.71 -57.92 20.96
CA VAL A 623 -7.95 -58.60 19.69
C VAL A 623 -6.80 -59.54 19.36
N VAL A 624 -5.55 -59.06 19.40
CA VAL A 624 -4.37 -59.87 19.12
C VAL A 624 -4.24 -61.01 20.14
N CYS A 625 -4.49 -60.76 21.43
CA CYS A 625 -4.50 -61.81 22.46
C CYS A 625 -5.63 -62.84 22.25
N ASN A 626 -6.82 -62.42 21.82
CA ASN A 626 -7.93 -63.32 21.48
C ASN A 626 -7.61 -64.16 20.23
N MET A 627 -7.03 -63.54 19.20
CA MET A 627 -6.61 -64.22 17.96
C MET A 627 -5.59 -65.32 18.25
N HIS A 628 -4.67 -65.09 19.19
CA HIS A 628 -3.65 -66.06 19.60
C HIS A 628 -4.04 -66.90 20.85
N SER A 629 -5.27 -66.78 21.36
CA SER A 629 -5.80 -67.50 22.55
C SER A 629 -4.97 -67.36 23.84
N PHE A 630 -4.47 -66.15 24.12
CA PHE A 630 -3.64 -65.85 25.29
C PHE A 630 -4.48 -65.44 26.53
N SER A 631 -4.83 -66.40 27.40
CA SER A 631 -5.78 -66.21 28.52
C SER A 631 -5.33 -65.26 29.62
N GLU A 632 -4.03 -65.20 29.93
CA GLU A 632 -3.49 -64.35 31.00
C GLU A 632 -3.56 -62.86 30.63
N GLY A 633 -3.26 -62.54 29.37
CA GLY A 633 -3.40 -61.17 28.85
C GLY A 633 -4.87 -60.72 28.75
N ILE A 634 -5.80 -61.62 28.39
CA ILE A 634 -7.23 -61.28 28.27
C ILE A 634 -7.84 -60.86 29.62
N LEU A 635 -7.57 -61.62 30.69
CA LEU A 635 -8.10 -61.32 32.02
C LEU A 635 -7.52 -60.02 32.58
N TYR A 636 -6.22 -59.81 32.41
CA TYR A 636 -5.55 -58.58 32.80
C TYR A 636 -6.13 -57.36 32.08
N LEU A 637 -6.34 -57.45 30.75
CA LEU A 637 -6.88 -56.36 29.96
C LEU A 637 -8.35 -56.05 30.30
N TYR A 638 -9.18 -57.06 30.61
CA TYR A 638 -10.56 -56.81 31.06
C TYR A 638 -10.64 -56.09 32.40
N GLU A 639 -9.74 -56.42 33.35
CA GLU A 639 -9.65 -55.77 34.66
C GLU A 639 -9.22 -54.30 34.52
N GLU A 640 -8.17 -54.06 33.73
CA GLU A 640 -7.67 -52.72 33.43
C GLU A 640 -8.68 -51.83 32.69
N GLN A 641 -9.48 -52.39 31.78
CA GLN A 641 -10.50 -51.65 31.02
C GLN A 641 -11.81 -51.42 31.79
N LYS A 642 -11.89 -51.85 33.06
CA LYS A 642 -13.12 -51.78 33.88
C LYS A 642 -14.33 -52.46 33.22
N LEU A 643 -14.09 -53.45 32.37
CA LEU A 643 -15.14 -54.23 31.71
C LEU A 643 -15.68 -55.31 32.65
N TYR A 644 -16.15 -54.88 33.83
CA TYR A 644 -16.58 -55.76 34.91
C TYR A 644 -17.73 -56.68 34.52
N GLN A 645 -18.62 -56.22 33.62
CA GLN A 645 -19.69 -57.04 33.07
C GLN A 645 -19.15 -58.19 32.20
N GLN A 646 -18.04 -57.98 31.48
CA GLN A 646 -17.41 -59.03 30.66
C GLN A 646 -16.61 -60.01 31.53
N ILE A 647 -15.99 -59.53 32.60
CA ILE A 647 -15.39 -60.39 33.64
C ILE A 647 -16.47 -61.26 34.27
N LEU A 648 -17.60 -60.65 34.67
CA LEU A 648 -18.75 -61.35 35.22
C LEU A 648 -19.28 -62.38 34.22
N ARG A 649 -19.46 -62.04 32.94
CA ARG A 649 -19.87 -62.99 31.88
C ARG A 649 -18.86 -64.10 31.65
N TYR A 650 -17.57 -63.81 31.68
CA TYR A 650 -16.50 -64.80 31.53
C TYR A 650 -16.53 -65.83 32.68
N HIS A 651 -16.77 -65.39 33.91
CA HIS A 651 -16.94 -66.27 35.07
C HIS A 651 -18.30 -66.99 35.09
N ILE A 652 -19.39 -66.33 34.68
CA ILE A 652 -20.72 -66.95 34.52
C ILE A 652 -20.67 -68.07 33.48
N ALA A 653 -19.99 -67.87 32.35
CA ALA A 653 -19.81 -68.89 31.32
C ALA A 653 -19.02 -70.12 31.81
N ARG A 654 -18.22 -69.96 32.87
CA ARG A 654 -17.46 -71.03 33.54
C ARG A 654 -18.16 -71.60 34.79
N ASN A 655 -19.33 -71.08 35.15
CA ASN A 655 -20.20 -71.50 36.25
C ASN A 655 -19.55 -71.49 37.65
N ASP A 656 -18.85 -70.39 38.00
CA ASP A 656 -18.21 -70.21 39.32
C ASP A 656 -18.92 -69.11 40.17
N PRO A 657 -19.77 -69.48 41.15
CA PRO A 657 -20.54 -68.53 41.95
C PRO A 657 -19.70 -67.73 42.95
N SER A 658 -18.55 -68.26 43.36
CA SER A 658 -17.66 -67.61 44.32
C SER A 658 -16.91 -66.43 43.70
N SER A 659 -16.41 -66.62 42.47
CA SER A 659 -15.79 -65.55 41.68
C SER A 659 -16.81 -64.50 41.23
N VAL A 660 -18.08 -64.86 41.04
CA VAL A 660 -19.18 -63.92 40.73
C VAL A 660 -19.50 -63.01 41.92
N LEU A 661 -19.61 -63.58 43.13
CA LEU A 661 -19.77 -62.81 44.37
C LEU A 661 -18.55 -61.91 44.64
N ALA A 662 -17.34 -62.44 44.46
CA ALA A 662 -16.11 -61.67 44.59
C ALA A 662 -16.05 -60.51 43.58
N CYS A 663 -16.51 -60.74 42.34
CA CYS A 663 -16.64 -59.70 41.31
C CYS A 663 -17.67 -58.63 41.71
N CYS A 664 -18.85 -59.02 42.20
CA CYS A 664 -19.91 -58.07 42.58
C CYS A 664 -19.59 -57.30 43.86
N THR A 665 -18.93 -57.92 44.84
CA THR A 665 -18.47 -57.24 46.05
C THR A 665 -17.30 -56.30 45.77
N ARG A 666 -16.37 -56.69 44.89
CA ARG A 666 -15.20 -55.87 44.51
C ARG A 666 -15.55 -54.71 43.58
N PHE A 667 -16.48 -54.90 42.65
CA PHE A 667 -16.80 -53.92 41.60
C PHE A 667 -18.21 -53.32 41.70
N GLY A 668 -19.09 -53.83 42.58
CA GLY A 668 -20.49 -53.41 42.66
C GLY A 668 -20.73 -52.02 43.23
N HIS A 669 -19.76 -51.43 43.94
CA HIS A 669 -19.80 -50.00 44.29
C HIS A 669 -19.51 -49.09 43.08
N GLN A 670 -18.84 -49.61 42.05
CA GLN A 670 -18.46 -48.85 40.85
C GLN A 670 -19.52 -48.96 39.74
N ASP A 671 -20.14 -50.13 39.59
CA ASP A 671 -21.27 -50.34 38.68
C ASP A 671 -22.44 -51.02 39.41
N PRO A 672 -23.43 -50.25 39.90
CA PRO A 672 -24.60 -50.79 40.59
C PRO A 672 -25.48 -51.70 39.71
N THR A 673 -25.33 -51.65 38.38
CA THR A 673 -26.06 -52.52 37.46
C THR A 673 -25.58 -53.97 37.53
N LEU A 674 -24.37 -54.23 38.04
CA LEU A 674 -23.87 -55.58 38.33
C LEU A 674 -24.78 -56.30 39.32
N TRP A 675 -25.34 -55.59 40.31
CA TRP A 675 -26.30 -56.16 41.27
C TRP A 675 -27.62 -56.53 40.60
N VAL A 676 -28.07 -55.74 39.63
CA VAL A 676 -29.27 -56.01 38.84
C VAL A 676 -29.06 -57.19 37.88
N GLN A 677 -27.91 -57.28 37.20
CA GLN A 677 -27.57 -58.41 36.34
C GLN A 677 -27.40 -59.70 37.16
N THR A 678 -26.82 -59.59 38.35
CA THR A 678 -26.71 -60.71 39.30
C THR A 678 -28.08 -61.11 39.84
N LEU A 679 -28.98 -60.15 40.12
CA LEU A 679 -30.39 -60.45 40.44
C LEU A 679 -31.06 -61.22 39.30
N TRP A 680 -30.90 -60.76 38.05
CA TRP A 680 -31.46 -61.46 36.89
C TRP A 680 -30.86 -62.85 36.70
N SER A 681 -29.55 -63.04 36.89
CA SER A 681 -28.92 -64.36 36.81
C SER A 681 -29.40 -65.29 37.94
N CYS A 682 -29.57 -64.76 39.16
CA CYS A 682 -30.16 -65.50 40.28
C CYS A 682 -31.62 -65.93 40.01
N VAL A 683 -32.37 -65.10 39.27
CA VAL A 683 -33.81 -65.28 39.04
C VAL A 683 -34.11 -66.08 37.75
N ARG A 684 -33.25 -66.00 36.72
CA ARG A 684 -33.43 -66.67 35.41
C ARG A 684 -32.61 -67.94 35.23
N ASP A 685 -31.33 -67.94 35.61
CA ASP A 685 -30.37 -68.98 35.22
C ASP A 685 -30.27 -70.11 36.25
N ASN A 686 -30.57 -69.84 37.53
CA ASN A 686 -30.48 -70.82 38.62
C ASN A 686 -31.86 -71.22 39.19
N LYS A 687 -32.18 -72.52 39.19
CA LYS A 687 -33.44 -73.06 39.77
C LYS A 687 -33.49 -72.98 41.31
N GLN A 688 -32.33 -72.95 41.96
CA GLN A 688 -32.17 -72.71 43.40
C GLN A 688 -31.03 -71.71 43.60
N PRO A 689 -31.29 -70.39 43.59
CA PRO A 689 -30.27 -69.41 43.91
C PRO A 689 -29.85 -69.54 45.38
N SER A 690 -28.57 -69.26 45.67
CA SER A 690 -28.10 -69.10 47.04
C SER A 690 -28.84 -67.94 47.71
N MET A 691 -29.58 -68.23 48.78
CA MET A 691 -30.46 -67.26 49.45
C MET A 691 -29.69 -66.08 50.07
N ASP A 692 -28.43 -66.30 50.47
CA ASP A 692 -27.55 -65.25 51.01
C ASP A 692 -27.22 -64.20 49.94
N LEU A 693 -26.91 -64.63 48.72
CA LEU A 693 -26.68 -63.75 47.57
C LEU A 693 -27.93 -62.90 47.25
N LEU A 694 -29.13 -63.51 47.27
CA LEU A 694 -30.37 -62.82 46.93
C LEU A 694 -30.76 -61.75 47.96
N ASN A 695 -30.64 -62.04 49.26
CA ASN A 695 -30.98 -61.08 50.32
C ASN A 695 -30.02 -59.89 50.31
N GLU A 696 -28.72 -60.12 50.15
CA GLU A 696 -27.73 -59.05 50.03
C GLU A 696 -28.02 -58.17 48.80
N VAL A 697 -28.28 -58.77 47.64
CA VAL A 697 -28.66 -58.04 46.41
C VAL A 697 -29.92 -57.17 46.65
N LEU A 698 -30.98 -57.70 47.27
CA LEU A 698 -32.23 -56.96 47.51
C LEU A 698 -32.07 -55.80 48.51
N THR A 699 -31.24 -55.98 49.54
CA THR A 699 -30.97 -54.89 50.50
C THR A 699 -30.19 -53.74 49.88
N VAL A 700 -29.21 -54.04 49.01
CA VAL A 700 -28.45 -53.03 48.27
C VAL A 700 -29.35 -52.29 47.28
N ILE A 701 -30.20 -53.01 46.54
CA ILE A 701 -31.16 -52.41 45.60
C ILE A 701 -32.13 -51.44 46.31
N ALA A 702 -32.61 -51.81 47.51
CA ALA A 702 -33.50 -50.96 48.29
C ALA A 702 -32.82 -49.69 48.82
N LYS A 703 -31.59 -49.84 49.32
CA LYS A 703 -30.80 -48.73 49.85
C LYS A 703 -30.41 -47.72 48.76
N GLU A 704 -30.06 -48.22 47.59
CA GLU A 704 -29.59 -47.39 46.46
C GLU A 704 -30.72 -46.97 45.50
N LYS A 705 -31.98 -47.37 45.77
CA LYS A 705 -33.16 -47.07 44.93
C LYS A 705 -32.96 -47.41 43.44
N LEU A 706 -32.25 -48.51 43.16
CA LEU A 706 -31.84 -48.87 41.79
C LEU A 706 -33.00 -49.36 40.93
N PHE A 707 -34.04 -49.93 41.54
CA PHE A 707 -35.23 -50.42 40.86
C PHE A 707 -36.48 -49.89 41.56
N SER A 708 -37.52 -49.59 40.79
CA SER A 708 -38.82 -49.23 41.37
C SER A 708 -39.42 -50.45 42.10
N PRO A 709 -40.16 -50.24 43.20
CA PRO A 709 -40.75 -51.36 43.93
C PRO A 709 -41.64 -52.25 43.07
N GLN A 710 -42.31 -51.68 42.07
CA GLN A 710 -43.09 -52.42 41.07
C GLN A 710 -42.20 -53.33 40.20
N LEU A 711 -41.08 -52.80 39.70
CA LEU A 711 -40.18 -53.55 38.83
C LEU A 711 -39.42 -54.66 39.58
N VAL A 712 -39.12 -54.50 40.87
CA VAL A 712 -38.53 -55.58 41.68
C VAL A 712 -39.53 -56.74 41.84
N ILE A 713 -40.80 -56.42 42.09
CA ILE A 713 -41.87 -57.41 42.22
C ILE A 713 -42.11 -58.12 40.88
N ASP A 714 -42.12 -57.38 39.78
CA ASP A 714 -42.26 -57.96 38.43
C ASP A 714 -41.05 -58.82 38.06
N ALA A 715 -39.82 -58.41 38.38
CA ALA A 715 -38.61 -59.18 38.11
C ALA A 715 -38.59 -60.52 38.86
N VAL A 716 -38.96 -60.52 40.14
CA VAL A 716 -39.07 -61.77 40.93
C VAL A 716 -40.28 -62.60 40.49
N GLY A 717 -41.40 -61.96 40.13
CA GLY A 717 -42.62 -62.63 39.68
C GLY A 717 -42.52 -63.27 38.29
N THR A 718 -41.66 -62.76 37.42
CA THR A 718 -41.40 -63.31 36.06
C THR A 718 -40.28 -64.36 36.02
N GLY A 719 -39.61 -64.62 37.15
CA GLY A 719 -38.49 -65.55 37.25
C GLY A 719 -38.84 -67.03 37.29
N ASN A 720 -37.85 -67.88 37.01
CA ASN A 720 -37.96 -69.34 37.12
C ASN A 720 -37.63 -69.87 38.54
N ALA A 721 -37.24 -68.98 39.46
CA ALA A 721 -36.82 -69.31 40.82
C ALA A 721 -38.00 -69.43 41.79
N SER A 722 -37.95 -70.39 42.72
CA SER A 722 -38.99 -70.62 43.74
C SER A 722 -38.92 -69.62 44.90
N ILE A 723 -39.21 -68.34 44.66
CA ILE A 723 -39.15 -67.26 45.67
C ILE A 723 -40.58 -66.95 46.19
N SER A 724 -40.80 -67.01 47.51
CA SER A 724 -42.09 -66.66 48.14
C SER A 724 -42.22 -65.18 48.50
N LEU A 725 -43.45 -64.64 48.52
CA LEU A 725 -43.79 -63.27 48.97
C LEU A 725 -43.29 -62.94 50.39
N GLY A 726 -43.04 -63.96 51.22
CA GLY A 726 -42.46 -63.78 52.55
C GLY A 726 -41.05 -63.17 52.50
N HIS A 727 -40.27 -63.50 51.47
CA HIS A 727 -38.89 -63.02 51.32
C HIS A 727 -38.80 -61.54 50.87
N MET A 728 -39.88 -60.97 50.33
CA MET A 728 -39.92 -59.56 49.88
C MET A 728 -40.76 -58.64 50.80
N ARG A 729 -41.40 -59.18 51.84
CA ARG A 729 -42.34 -58.44 52.71
C ARG A 729 -41.69 -57.22 53.39
N SER A 730 -40.46 -57.36 53.84
CA SER A 730 -39.70 -56.30 54.52
C SER A 730 -39.38 -55.13 53.60
N TYR A 731 -39.09 -55.41 52.32
CA TYR A 731 -38.83 -54.39 51.31
C TYR A 731 -40.07 -53.54 51.02
N ILE A 732 -41.21 -54.18 50.74
CA ILE A 732 -42.44 -53.50 50.29
C ILE A 732 -43.01 -52.56 51.37
N MET A 733 -43.02 -52.98 52.64
CA MET A 733 -43.62 -52.20 53.72
C MET A 733 -42.91 -50.87 53.99
N ASN A 734 -41.59 -50.83 53.81
CA ASN A 734 -40.81 -49.63 54.06
C ASN A 734 -41.03 -48.54 52.99
N GLU A 735 -41.21 -48.92 51.72
CA GLU A 735 -41.38 -47.95 50.62
C GLU A 735 -42.75 -47.24 50.68
N PHE A 736 -43.84 -47.96 50.97
CA PHE A 736 -45.18 -47.36 51.02
C PHE A 736 -45.34 -46.24 52.06
N GLN A 737 -44.66 -46.34 53.22
CA GLN A 737 -44.76 -45.34 54.28
C GLN A 737 -44.10 -44.01 53.91
N GLN A 738 -43.08 -44.02 53.03
CA GLN A 738 -42.37 -42.82 52.64
C GLN A 738 -43.20 -41.94 51.70
N GLU A 739 -43.93 -42.54 50.76
CA GLU A 739 -44.69 -41.79 49.74
C GLU A 739 -45.93 -41.07 50.29
N ILE A 740 -46.58 -41.62 51.31
CA ILE A 740 -47.74 -40.98 51.96
C ILE A 740 -47.38 -39.64 52.59
N LYS A 741 -46.20 -39.54 53.22
CA LYS A 741 -45.78 -38.31 53.91
C LYS A 741 -45.59 -37.14 52.93
N LYS A 742 -44.91 -37.38 51.81
CA LYS A 742 -44.62 -36.34 50.80
C LYS A 742 -45.88 -35.69 50.23
N THR A 743 -46.93 -36.48 50.01
CA THR A 743 -48.17 -36.00 49.37
C THR A 743 -48.89 -34.94 50.21
N GLN A 744 -48.78 -35.01 51.54
CA GLN A 744 -49.46 -34.08 52.44
C GLN A 744 -48.84 -32.67 52.40
N GLU A 745 -47.51 -32.59 52.43
CA GLU A 745 -46.74 -31.34 52.47
C GLU A 745 -47.02 -30.45 51.24
N THR A 746 -47.06 -31.03 50.04
CA THR A 746 -47.26 -30.28 48.78
C THR A 746 -48.64 -29.60 48.71
N SER A 747 -49.65 -30.20 49.34
CA SER A 747 -51.03 -29.70 49.28
C SER A 747 -51.24 -28.39 50.06
N GLU A 748 -50.46 -28.16 51.11
CA GLU A 748 -50.58 -26.99 51.98
C GLU A 748 -49.99 -25.73 51.32
N LEU A 749 -48.82 -25.87 50.70
CA LEU A 749 -48.12 -24.78 50.00
C LEU A 749 -48.98 -24.16 48.89
N THR A 750 -49.69 -25.01 48.13
CA THR A 750 -50.53 -24.58 46.99
C THR A 750 -51.64 -23.61 47.41
N LYS A 751 -52.24 -23.81 48.59
CA LYS A 751 -53.33 -22.95 49.10
C LYS A 751 -52.85 -21.55 49.48
N ASN A 752 -51.61 -21.41 49.93
CA ASN A 752 -51.06 -20.12 50.35
C ASN A 752 -50.79 -19.21 49.15
N TYR A 753 -50.16 -19.73 48.09
CA TYR A 753 -49.81 -18.92 46.90
C TYR A 753 -51.02 -18.37 46.14
N GLN A 754 -52.16 -19.08 46.14
CA GLN A 754 -53.38 -18.59 45.49
C GLN A 754 -53.93 -17.31 46.14
N LYS A 755 -53.91 -17.23 47.47
CA LYS A 755 -54.43 -16.07 48.22
C LYS A 755 -53.65 -14.78 47.95
N ASP A 756 -52.33 -14.87 47.82
CA ASP A 756 -51.49 -13.69 47.63
C ASP A 756 -51.60 -13.14 46.20
N THR A 757 -51.79 -14.02 45.22
CA THR A 757 -51.97 -13.62 43.81
C THR A 757 -53.23 -12.77 43.61
N GLU A 758 -54.32 -13.08 44.30
CA GLU A 758 -55.57 -12.31 44.23
C GLU A 758 -55.43 -10.90 44.80
N LYS A 759 -54.67 -10.72 45.89
CA LYS A 759 -54.42 -9.41 46.49
C LYS A 759 -53.67 -8.49 45.53
N LEU A 760 -52.66 -9.02 44.82
CA LEU A 760 -51.86 -8.25 43.88
C LEU A 760 -52.66 -7.75 42.67
N LYS A 761 -53.56 -8.57 42.12
CA LYS A 761 -54.41 -8.19 40.98
C LYS A 761 -55.28 -6.98 41.30
N LYS A 762 -55.91 -6.96 42.49
CA LYS A 762 -56.74 -5.82 42.93
C LYS A 762 -55.97 -4.50 42.96
N ARG A 763 -54.72 -4.53 43.44
CA ARG A 763 -53.86 -3.35 43.52
C ARG A 763 -53.48 -2.79 42.14
N LEU A 764 -53.32 -3.65 41.13
CA LEU A 764 -53.03 -3.21 39.76
C LEU A 764 -54.22 -2.48 39.13
N ASP A 765 -55.44 -2.97 39.36
CA ASP A 765 -56.65 -2.34 38.83
C ASP A 765 -56.89 -0.93 39.40
N GLU A 766 -56.58 -0.74 40.69
CA GLU A 766 -56.62 0.56 41.36
C GLU A 766 -55.64 1.56 40.75
N LEU A 767 -54.40 1.14 40.48
CA LEU A 767 -53.35 2.00 39.91
C LEU A 767 -53.65 2.44 38.47
N ARG A 768 -54.32 1.60 37.67
CA ARG A 768 -54.56 1.86 36.24
C ARG A 768 -55.70 2.86 36.00
N ASN A 769 -56.75 2.81 36.83
CA ASN A 769 -58.00 3.53 36.57
C ASN A 769 -58.39 4.54 37.67
N GLY A 770 -57.65 4.59 38.79
CA GLY A 770 -57.93 5.45 39.93
C GLY A 770 -57.39 6.88 39.78
N VAL A 771 -58.11 7.86 40.32
CA VAL A 771 -57.60 9.23 40.49
C VAL A 771 -56.73 9.30 41.75
N THR A 772 -55.43 9.54 41.59
CA THR A 772 -54.49 9.72 42.70
C THR A 772 -54.47 11.18 43.15
N ARG A 773 -54.97 11.45 44.36
CA ARG A 773 -54.87 12.79 45.00
C ARG A 773 -53.58 12.88 45.79
N ILE A 774 -52.67 13.76 45.40
CA ILE A 774 -51.42 14.03 46.13
C ILE A 774 -51.64 15.24 47.04
N GLN A 775 -51.72 15.02 48.35
CA GLN A 775 -51.92 16.06 49.38
C GLN A 775 -50.68 16.23 50.26
N GLY A 776 -49.49 16.09 49.69
CA GLY A 776 -48.26 16.25 50.45
C GLY A 776 -48.09 17.70 50.90
N SER A 777 -48.13 17.95 52.21
CA SER A 777 -47.95 19.27 52.82
C SER A 777 -46.52 19.52 53.30
N ARG A 778 -45.66 18.49 53.27
CA ARG A 778 -44.26 18.52 53.71
C ARG A 778 -43.35 17.86 52.68
N CYS A 779 -42.12 18.35 52.60
CA CYS A 779 -41.08 17.79 51.72
C CYS A 779 -40.58 16.46 52.28
N ALA A 780 -40.51 15.42 51.45
CA ALA A 780 -40.05 14.09 51.86
C ALA A 780 -38.52 14.01 52.11
N ALA A 781 -37.73 14.99 51.65
CA ALA A 781 -36.28 15.05 51.87
C ALA A 781 -35.89 15.84 53.14
N CYS A 782 -36.54 16.98 53.41
CA CYS A 782 -36.17 17.85 54.55
C CYS A 782 -37.25 17.97 55.64
N HIS A 783 -38.42 17.35 55.43
CA HIS A 783 -39.57 17.30 56.34
C HIS A 783 -40.19 18.66 56.74
N ARG A 784 -39.77 19.77 56.12
CA ARG A 784 -40.35 21.11 56.28
C ARG A 784 -41.61 21.29 55.43
N PRO A 785 -42.54 22.20 55.81
CA PRO A 785 -43.69 22.52 54.97
C PRO A 785 -43.23 22.98 53.58
N LEU A 786 -43.99 22.59 52.55
CA LEU A 786 -43.63 22.87 51.16
C LEU A 786 -43.82 24.35 50.81
N GLU A 787 -42.78 24.96 50.23
CA GLU A 787 -42.76 26.34 49.74
C GLU A 787 -42.51 26.33 48.23
N LEU A 788 -43.30 27.11 47.48
CA LEU A 788 -43.23 27.13 46.02
C LEU A 788 -41.84 27.58 45.54
N PRO A 789 -41.25 26.92 44.52
CA PRO A 789 -41.79 25.83 43.68
C PRO A 789 -41.58 24.39 44.23
N ASN A 790 -42.57 23.51 43.99
CA ASN A 790 -42.63 22.12 44.49
C ASN A 790 -42.71 21.10 43.34
N ILE A 791 -42.21 19.88 43.56
CA ILE A 791 -42.31 18.73 42.64
C ILE A 791 -43.07 17.59 43.32
N HIS A 792 -43.99 16.94 42.61
CA HIS A 792 -44.86 15.88 43.12
C HIS A 792 -44.76 14.62 42.24
N PHE A 793 -44.63 13.45 42.87
CA PHE A 793 -44.59 12.14 42.19
C PHE A 793 -45.87 11.33 42.39
N LEU A 794 -46.24 10.51 41.41
CA LEU A 794 -47.42 9.63 41.47
C LEU A 794 -47.37 8.57 42.59
N CYS A 795 -46.18 8.31 43.14
CA CYS A 795 -46.03 7.50 44.35
C CYS A 795 -46.54 8.21 45.63
N GLY A 796 -46.95 9.47 45.53
CA GLY A 796 -47.48 10.28 46.64
C GLY A 796 -46.44 11.12 47.38
N HIS A 797 -45.17 11.09 46.99
CA HIS A 797 -44.09 11.88 47.60
C HIS A 797 -43.96 13.26 46.96
N SER A 798 -43.69 14.27 47.79
CA SER A 798 -43.58 15.68 47.40
C SER A 798 -42.26 16.27 47.89
N PHE A 799 -41.61 17.12 47.09
CA PHE A 799 -40.30 17.73 47.40
C PHE A 799 -40.28 19.22 47.05
N HIS A 800 -39.44 20.02 47.73
CA HIS A 800 -39.06 21.36 47.23
C HIS A 800 -38.19 21.21 45.99
N GLN A 801 -38.28 22.13 45.02
CA GLN A 801 -37.45 22.06 43.81
C GLN A 801 -35.95 22.02 44.14
N HIS A 802 -35.50 22.82 45.11
CA HIS A 802 -34.09 22.83 45.51
C HIS A 802 -33.66 21.55 46.25
N CYS A 803 -34.54 21.00 47.10
CA CYS A 803 -34.28 19.72 47.76
C CYS A 803 -34.27 18.56 46.78
N PHE A 804 -35.08 18.59 45.72
CA PHE A 804 -35.02 17.58 44.67
C PHE A 804 -33.68 17.63 43.93
N GLN A 805 -33.31 18.81 43.39
CA GLN A 805 -32.02 19.00 42.68
C GLN A 805 -30.78 18.64 43.49
N SER A 806 -30.86 18.64 44.83
CA SER A 806 -29.74 18.30 45.70
C SER A 806 -29.66 16.80 46.04
N PHE A 807 -30.76 16.06 45.92
CA PHE A 807 -30.88 14.67 46.38
C PHE A 807 -31.24 13.66 45.26
N SER A 808 -31.56 14.13 44.04
CA SER A 808 -31.83 13.28 42.88
C SER A 808 -30.75 13.45 41.81
N ASP A 809 -30.17 12.34 41.34
CA ASP A 809 -29.27 12.34 40.18
C ASP A 809 -30.03 12.38 38.83
N ASP A 810 -31.32 11.99 38.83
CA ASP A 810 -32.19 11.93 37.64
C ASP A 810 -33.47 12.76 37.82
N GLU A 811 -33.88 13.52 36.80
CA GLU A 811 -35.01 14.46 36.88
C GLU A 811 -36.40 13.78 36.93
N ASN A 812 -36.49 12.48 36.62
CA ASN A 812 -37.76 11.76 36.43
C ASN A 812 -38.11 10.75 37.52
N ASP A 813 -37.22 10.50 38.50
CA ASP A 813 -37.40 9.46 39.52
C ASP A 813 -37.61 10.05 40.92
N CYS A 814 -38.48 9.41 41.71
CA CYS A 814 -38.68 9.78 43.12
C CYS A 814 -37.53 9.22 44.00
N PRO A 815 -36.73 10.06 44.67
CA PRO A 815 -35.55 9.62 45.43
C PRO A 815 -35.86 8.61 46.55
N THR A 816 -37.05 8.70 47.16
CA THR A 816 -37.46 7.80 48.25
C THR A 816 -37.84 6.40 47.76
N CYS A 817 -38.40 6.29 46.56
CA CYS A 817 -38.83 5.01 45.99
C CYS A 817 -37.77 4.39 45.08
N GLN A 818 -36.79 5.18 44.64
CA GLN A 818 -35.72 4.76 43.76
C GLN A 818 -34.95 3.52 44.26
N PRO A 819 -34.55 3.36 45.53
CA PRO A 819 -33.77 2.18 45.93
C PRO A 819 -34.57 0.87 45.86
N GLU A 820 -35.84 0.86 46.25
CA GLU A 820 -36.69 -0.33 46.15
C GLU A 820 -37.03 -0.67 44.70
N ASN A 821 -37.33 0.34 43.89
CA ASN A 821 -37.57 0.15 42.46
C ASN A 821 -36.30 -0.32 41.73
N LYS A 822 -35.12 0.20 42.10
CA LYS A 822 -33.83 -0.27 41.56
C LYS A 822 -33.60 -1.74 41.90
N ASN A 823 -33.81 -2.17 43.15
CA ASN A 823 -33.70 -3.58 43.54
C ASN A 823 -34.66 -4.49 42.76
N LEU A 824 -35.90 -4.06 42.55
CA LEU A 824 -36.88 -4.82 41.76
C LEU A 824 -36.49 -4.88 40.27
N ILE A 825 -36.01 -3.77 39.70
CA ILE A 825 -35.52 -3.71 38.33
C ILE A 825 -34.26 -4.57 38.17
N GLU A 826 -33.35 -4.57 39.13
CA GLU A 826 -32.15 -5.42 39.14
C GLU A 826 -32.52 -6.90 39.26
N LEU A 827 -33.48 -7.26 40.11
CA LEU A 827 -33.99 -8.64 40.18
C LEU A 827 -34.64 -9.08 38.88
N LEU A 828 -35.39 -8.20 38.21
CA LEU A 828 -35.97 -8.47 36.89
C LEU A 828 -34.88 -8.60 35.81
N LYS A 829 -33.87 -7.71 35.81
CA LYS A 829 -32.71 -7.79 34.92
C LYS A 829 -31.89 -9.05 35.16
N ALA A 830 -31.70 -9.47 36.41
CA ALA A 830 -31.01 -10.70 36.75
C ALA A 830 -31.80 -11.92 36.26
N ARG A 831 -33.14 -11.91 36.36
CA ARG A 831 -33.99 -12.96 35.78
C ARG A 831 -33.92 -12.99 34.26
N GLU A 832 -33.87 -11.82 33.61
CA GLU A 832 -33.72 -11.71 32.16
C GLU A 832 -32.33 -12.16 31.69
N TYR A 833 -31.25 -11.80 32.40
CA TYR A 833 -29.90 -12.29 32.11
C TYR A 833 -29.78 -13.81 32.26
N ASN A 834 -30.43 -14.39 33.27
CA ASN A 834 -30.44 -15.84 33.49
C ASN A 834 -31.37 -16.60 32.55
N LYS A 835 -32.15 -15.92 31.69
CA LYS A 835 -32.99 -16.56 30.67
C LYS A 835 -32.16 -17.28 29.62
N ASP A 836 -31.05 -16.67 29.20
CA ASP A 836 -30.23 -17.13 28.08
C ASP A 836 -29.13 -18.13 28.50
N LEU A 837 -29.00 -18.42 29.79
CA LEU A 837 -28.02 -19.37 30.34
C LEU A 837 -28.54 -20.82 30.36
N HIS A 838 -28.99 -21.31 29.20
CA HIS A 838 -29.51 -22.68 29.04
C HIS A 838 -28.52 -23.76 29.49
N GLU A 839 -27.23 -23.57 29.25
CA GLU A 839 -26.18 -24.55 29.60
C GLU A 839 -26.07 -24.78 31.12
N THR A 840 -26.21 -23.72 31.92
CA THR A 840 -26.18 -23.83 33.39
C THR A 840 -27.40 -24.57 33.93
N PHE A 841 -28.56 -24.40 33.28
CA PHE A 841 -29.76 -25.18 33.58
C PHE A 841 -29.54 -26.66 33.25
N HIS A 842 -29.04 -26.98 32.05
CA HIS A 842 -28.76 -28.37 31.66
C HIS A 842 -27.77 -29.04 32.61
N PHE A 843 -26.70 -28.34 33.01
CA PHE A 843 -25.75 -28.86 33.99
C PHE A 843 -26.37 -29.10 35.38
N GLN A 844 -27.26 -28.21 35.83
CA GLN A 844 -27.98 -28.38 37.09
C GLN A 844 -29.00 -29.51 37.00
N LEU A 845 -29.66 -29.69 35.86
CA LEU A 845 -30.60 -30.77 35.59
C LEU A 845 -29.88 -32.13 35.62
N ASP A 846 -28.74 -32.23 34.96
CA ASP A 846 -27.93 -33.46 34.88
C ASP A 846 -27.35 -33.88 36.23
N LYS A 847 -27.09 -32.92 37.12
CA LYS A 847 -26.59 -33.18 38.48
C LYS A 847 -27.69 -33.34 39.52
N ALA A 848 -28.90 -32.86 39.27
CA ALA A 848 -29.96 -32.85 40.26
C ALA A 848 -30.63 -34.23 40.36
N HIS A 849 -30.77 -34.72 41.60
CA HIS A 849 -31.56 -35.92 41.88
C HIS A 849 -33.07 -35.74 41.58
N ASP A 850 -33.57 -34.49 41.52
CA ASP A 850 -34.95 -34.15 41.17
C ASP A 850 -34.98 -33.09 40.07
N GLY A 851 -34.81 -33.54 38.81
CA GLY A 851 -34.78 -32.66 37.65
C GLY A 851 -36.10 -31.94 37.37
N PHE A 852 -37.23 -32.47 37.83
CA PHE A 852 -38.53 -31.84 37.60
C PHE A 852 -38.67 -30.54 38.39
N SER A 853 -38.21 -30.51 39.65
CA SER A 853 -38.20 -29.30 40.46
C SER A 853 -37.30 -28.21 39.86
N VAL A 854 -36.12 -28.60 39.37
CA VAL A 854 -35.18 -27.67 38.69
C VAL A 854 -35.79 -27.12 37.40
N ALA A 855 -36.47 -27.96 36.60
CA ALA A 855 -37.19 -27.52 35.41
C ALA A 855 -38.35 -26.58 35.73
N ALA A 856 -39.16 -26.90 36.74
CA ALA A 856 -40.28 -26.06 37.16
C ALA A 856 -39.83 -24.67 37.65
N GLU A 857 -38.73 -24.60 38.41
CA GLU A 857 -38.13 -23.33 38.82
C GLU A 857 -37.61 -22.54 37.62
N TYR A 858 -36.93 -23.20 36.69
CA TYR A 858 -36.40 -22.57 35.48
C TYR A 858 -37.53 -21.98 34.62
N PHE A 859 -38.61 -22.72 34.37
CA PHE A 859 -39.78 -22.20 33.65
C PHE A 859 -40.48 -21.06 34.41
N GLY A 860 -40.55 -21.14 35.74
CA GLY A 860 -41.11 -20.11 36.61
C GLY A 860 -40.39 -18.75 36.55
N ARG A 861 -39.15 -18.72 36.04
CA ARG A 861 -38.39 -17.48 35.82
C ARG A 861 -38.83 -16.68 34.58
N GLY A 862 -39.78 -17.20 33.79
CA GLY A 862 -40.41 -16.46 32.70
C GLY A 862 -39.64 -16.50 31.37
N VAL A 863 -39.02 -17.65 31.06
CA VAL A 863 -38.15 -17.87 29.88
C VAL A 863 -38.81 -17.46 28.55
N PHE A 864 -40.14 -17.54 28.43
CA PHE A 864 -40.84 -17.23 27.18
C PHE A 864 -41.41 -15.80 27.09
N ASN A 865 -41.37 -15.00 28.17
CA ASN A 865 -41.89 -13.63 28.17
C ASN A 865 -40.75 -12.62 28.00
N ASN A 866 -40.93 -11.62 27.12
CA ASN A 866 -40.01 -10.49 26.98
C ASN A 866 -40.59 -9.30 27.75
N TYR A 867 -39.97 -8.93 28.87
CA TYR A 867 -40.39 -7.75 29.63
C TYR A 867 -39.79 -6.50 28.98
N LYS A 868 -40.57 -5.72 28.23
CA LYS A 868 -40.12 -4.39 27.77
C LYS A 868 -40.03 -3.44 28.97
N ILE A 869 -38.85 -3.28 29.54
CA ILE A 869 -38.55 -2.15 30.43
C ILE A 869 -38.57 -0.89 29.55
N LEU A 870 -39.64 -0.11 29.61
CA LEU A 870 -39.75 1.16 28.87
C LEU A 870 -38.84 2.21 29.54
N ILE A 871 -37.59 2.29 29.08
CA ILE A 871 -36.72 3.45 29.32
C ILE A 871 -36.68 4.22 28.00
N GLU A 872 -37.32 5.39 27.93
CA GLU A 872 -37.27 6.22 26.72
C GLU A 872 -35.83 6.74 26.50
N PRO A 873 -35.25 6.59 25.29
CA PRO A 873 -33.87 7.00 25.00
C PRO A 873 -33.74 8.54 24.83
N GLU A 874 -32.67 9.11 25.40
CA GLU A 874 -32.38 10.56 25.57
C GLU A 874 -32.22 11.44 24.30
N SER A 875 -32.80 11.10 23.14
CA SER A 875 -32.51 11.77 21.87
C SER A 875 -33.54 12.78 21.35
N ASN A 876 -34.56 13.15 22.13
CA ASN A 876 -35.51 14.22 21.75
C ASN A 876 -35.83 15.15 22.94
N LYS A 877 -34.87 15.99 23.37
CA LYS A 877 -35.13 17.12 24.27
C LYS A 877 -35.30 18.41 23.43
N PRO A 878 -36.49 19.04 23.37
CA PRO A 878 -36.61 20.39 22.83
C PRO A 878 -35.95 21.40 23.79
N LYS A 879 -35.01 22.20 23.27
CA LYS A 879 -34.34 23.29 24.01
C LYS A 879 -35.34 24.38 24.36
N LEU A 880 -35.44 24.72 25.65
CA LEU A 880 -36.15 25.90 26.14
C LEU A 880 -35.14 27.07 26.23
N ASP A 881 -35.23 28.02 25.29
CA ASP A 881 -34.52 29.30 25.34
C ASP A 881 -35.17 30.23 26.38
N ILE A 882 -34.39 30.74 27.33
CA ILE A 882 -34.77 31.94 28.09
C ILE A 882 -33.59 32.92 28.15
N TYR A 883 -33.87 34.10 27.59
CA TYR A 883 -33.07 35.31 27.44
C TYR A 883 -32.83 36.03 28.78
N LYS A 884 -31.61 36.56 29.02
CA LYS A 884 -31.30 37.49 30.16
C LYS A 884 -31.57 38.94 29.76
N PRO A 885 -32.03 39.80 30.69
CA PRO A 885 -31.30 41.06 30.95
C PRO A 885 -31.34 41.46 32.47
N PRO A 886 -30.89 42.66 32.92
CA PRO A 886 -29.64 42.85 33.66
C PRO A 886 -29.81 43.38 35.10
N ILE A 887 -28.70 43.42 35.84
CA ILE A 887 -28.56 43.99 37.19
C ILE A 887 -28.64 45.52 37.15
N THR A 888 -29.39 46.15 38.06
CA THR A 888 -29.01 47.41 38.73
C THR A 888 -29.82 47.65 40.00
N GLU A 889 -29.11 48.05 41.05
CA GLU A 889 -29.57 48.46 42.37
C GLU A 889 -30.34 49.80 42.37
N GLY A 890 -31.18 50.01 43.39
CA GLY A 890 -31.29 51.34 44.02
C GLY A 890 -32.60 52.13 43.87
N ARG A 891 -33.32 52.18 45.01
CA ARG A 891 -34.10 53.32 45.57
C ARG A 891 -35.55 53.61 45.12
N LEU A 892 -36.40 53.54 46.15
CA LEU A 892 -37.39 54.53 46.64
C LEU A 892 -38.70 54.80 45.84
N ARG A 893 -39.79 54.28 46.43
CA ARG A 893 -41.01 55.01 46.90
C ARG A 893 -41.75 55.96 45.92
N ILE A 894 -43.00 55.58 45.59
CA ILE A 894 -44.29 56.25 45.89
C ILE A 894 -45.35 56.05 44.79
N ALA A 895 -46.51 55.55 45.26
CA ALA A 895 -47.92 55.79 44.92
C ALA A 895 -48.47 55.90 43.48
N GLU A 896 -49.58 55.15 43.32
CA GLU A 896 -50.87 55.50 42.70
C GLU A 896 -51.05 55.58 41.16
N GLY A 897 -51.97 54.73 40.67
CA GLY A 897 -53.16 55.27 40.01
C GLY A 897 -53.46 54.85 38.56
N LYS A 898 -54.52 54.02 38.43
CA LYS A 898 -55.53 53.95 37.34
C LYS A 898 -55.22 53.22 36.03
N THR A 899 -56.23 52.42 35.66
CA THR A 899 -56.51 51.68 34.41
C THR A 899 -57.14 52.61 33.33
N PRO A 900 -57.68 52.18 32.16
CA PRO A 900 -57.71 50.87 31.46
C PRO A 900 -57.52 50.94 29.89
N LYS A 901 -57.71 49.78 29.21
CA LYS A 901 -58.46 49.51 27.94
C LYS A 901 -57.75 49.25 26.56
N ILE A 902 -58.24 48.16 25.91
CA ILE A 902 -58.60 47.90 24.47
C ILE A 902 -57.54 47.28 23.51
N VAL A 903 -57.71 46.01 23.03
CA VAL A 903 -58.33 45.40 21.79
C VAL A 903 -57.45 45.42 20.50
N VAL A 904 -57.44 44.29 19.76
CA VAL A 904 -57.58 44.09 18.27
C VAL A 904 -56.60 43.06 17.66
N ASP A 905 -57.12 41.86 17.35
CA ASP A 905 -57.30 41.18 16.03
C ASP A 905 -56.17 40.89 14.98
N GLN A 906 -56.23 39.64 14.47
CA GLN A 906 -56.33 39.17 13.05
C GLN A 906 -55.16 38.67 12.15
N ASN A 907 -55.52 37.60 11.39
CA ASN A 907 -55.08 37.07 10.06
C ASN A 907 -53.94 36.02 9.98
N VAL A 908 -54.11 34.75 9.55
CA VAL A 908 -54.64 34.04 8.33
C VAL A 908 -53.65 34.00 7.13
N THR A 909 -53.19 32.80 6.71
CA THR A 909 -53.28 32.17 5.35
C THR A 909 -52.30 30.98 5.10
N GLU A 910 -52.72 30.07 4.20
CA GLU A 910 -52.23 28.72 3.85
C GLU A 910 -51.17 28.68 2.71
N ALA A 911 -50.46 27.53 2.51
CA ALA A 911 -50.51 26.69 1.27
C ALA A 911 -49.31 25.72 1.00
N ARG A 912 -49.67 24.44 0.68
CA ARG A 912 -49.19 23.47 -0.36
C ARG A 912 -47.78 22.82 -0.42
N LEU A 913 -47.79 21.48 -0.23
CA LEU A 913 -47.39 20.34 -1.11
C LEU A 913 -46.06 20.32 -1.92
N ARG A 914 -45.29 19.21 -1.75
CA ARG A 914 -44.63 18.40 -2.82
C ARG A 914 -44.25 16.98 -2.34
N GLN A 915 -44.45 15.99 -3.21
CA GLN A 915 -44.04 14.58 -3.10
C GLN A 915 -42.67 14.33 -3.76
N SER A 916 -41.92 13.33 -3.30
CA SER A 916 -40.97 12.55 -4.12
C SER A 916 -40.67 11.18 -3.49
N GLU A 917 -40.70 10.12 -4.32
CA GLU A 917 -40.54 8.69 -4.01
C GLU A 917 -39.10 8.25 -3.70
N GLY A 918 -38.94 7.11 -2.99
CA GLY A 918 -37.65 6.42 -2.79
C GLY A 918 -37.77 5.03 -2.11
N ARG A 919 -37.88 3.98 -2.96
CA ARG A 919 -37.65 2.51 -2.82
C ARG A 919 -37.46 1.80 -1.45
N ILE A 920 -38.14 0.65 -1.36
CA ILE A 920 -38.15 -0.41 -0.33
C ILE A 920 -36.96 -1.41 -0.47
N ARG A 921 -36.48 -1.99 0.64
CA ARG A 921 -35.87 -3.35 0.73
C ARG A 921 -36.44 -4.09 1.96
N PRO A 922 -36.78 -5.40 1.89
CA PRO A 922 -37.21 -6.20 3.04
C PRO A 922 -36.03 -6.92 3.74
N GLN A 923 -36.06 -7.06 5.07
CA GLN A 923 -35.14 -7.87 5.88
C GLN A 923 -35.78 -9.21 6.29
N LYS A 924 -34.94 -10.26 6.34
CA LYS A 924 -35.25 -11.70 6.44
C LYS A 924 -35.51 -12.21 7.87
N ASN A 925 -36.14 -13.38 7.94
CA ASN A 925 -36.42 -14.23 9.11
C ASN A 925 -35.12 -14.81 9.72
N PRO A 926 -34.97 -14.98 11.06
CA PRO A 926 -33.71 -15.42 11.69
C PRO A 926 -33.60 -16.95 11.94
N PHE A 927 -34.32 -17.77 11.18
CA PHE A 927 -34.23 -19.24 11.25
C PHE A 927 -33.61 -19.90 10.00
N ASP A 928 -33.01 -19.11 9.10
CA ASP A 928 -32.51 -19.59 7.79
C ASP A 928 -30.97 -19.77 7.70
N ASP A 929 -30.23 -19.73 8.81
CA ASP A 929 -28.80 -20.05 8.80
C ASP A 929 -28.51 -21.34 9.59
N TYR A 930 -28.89 -22.48 9.00
CA TYR A 930 -28.24 -23.77 9.25
C TYR A 930 -27.71 -24.29 7.91
N ASP A 931 -26.42 -24.59 7.87
CA ASP A 931 -25.67 -25.00 6.69
C ASP A 931 -25.91 -26.51 6.42
N ASP A 932 -26.68 -26.81 5.37
CA ASP A 932 -27.06 -28.16 4.89
C ASP A 932 -25.88 -28.93 4.22
N LYS A 933 -24.72 -29.00 4.88
CA LYS A 933 -23.54 -29.74 4.38
C LYS A 933 -22.96 -30.81 5.31
N MET A 934 -23.69 -31.20 6.35
CA MET A 934 -23.35 -32.37 7.17
C MET A 934 -24.62 -33.21 7.47
N ASN A 935 -25.29 -33.66 6.41
CA ASN A 935 -26.29 -34.72 6.52
C ASN A 935 -25.82 -35.94 5.71
N PRO A 936 -25.36 -37.04 6.35
CA PRO A 936 -24.83 -38.21 5.66
C PRO A 936 -25.92 -39.21 5.21
N PHE A 937 -27.19 -38.78 5.13
CA PHE A 937 -28.29 -39.64 4.68
C PHE A 937 -29.17 -38.91 3.67
N THR A 938 -28.68 -38.83 2.43
CA THR A 938 -29.53 -38.69 1.24
C THR A 938 -29.18 -39.83 0.29
N GLU A 939 -29.86 -40.96 0.45
CA GLU A 939 -30.07 -41.92 -0.63
C GLU A 939 -31.57 -42.17 -0.75
N ASP A 940 -31.98 -42.22 -2.01
CA ASP A 940 -33.33 -42.38 -2.52
C ASP A 940 -34.12 -43.50 -1.84
N LEU A 941 -35.41 -43.24 -1.59
CA LEU A 941 -36.55 -44.14 -1.80
C LEU A 941 -37.78 -43.54 -1.12
N ASN A 942 -38.66 -42.95 -1.91
CA ASN A 942 -40.04 -42.67 -1.50
C ASN A 942 -40.96 -43.67 -2.21
N PRO A 943 -41.38 -44.78 -1.58
CA PRO A 943 -42.23 -45.78 -2.23
C PRO A 943 -43.67 -45.79 -1.72
N PHE A 944 -44.21 -44.72 -1.10
CA PHE A 944 -45.62 -44.67 -0.70
C PHE A 944 -46.21 -43.25 -0.66
N GLU A 945 -46.49 -42.67 -1.83
CA GLU A 945 -47.62 -41.73 -1.96
C GLU A 945 -48.79 -42.50 -2.58
N CYS A 946 -49.77 -42.82 -1.73
CA CYS A 946 -51.06 -43.32 -2.17
C CYS A 946 -52.06 -42.17 -2.06
N ASP A 947 -52.54 -41.72 -3.21
CA ASP A 947 -53.67 -40.81 -3.35
C ASP A 947 -54.91 -41.30 -2.57
N LYS A 948 -55.69 -40.31 -2.15
CA LYS A 948 -57.17 -40.17 -2.26
C LYS A 948 -57.85 -39.85 -0.94
N ASN A 949 -58.28 -38.59 -0.88
CA ASN A 949 -59.52 -38.16 -0.25
C ASN A 949 -60.60 -39.25 -0.30
N LEU A 950 -61.24 -39.51 0.84
CA LEU A 950 -62.68 -39.78 1.03
C LEU A 950 -62.89 -40.33 2.45
N ASN A 951 -63.44 -39.53 3.36
CA ASN A 951 -64.82 -39.79 3.82
C ASN A 951 -65.33 -38.70 4.78
N PRO A 952 -66.66 -38.54 4.84
CA PRO A 952 -67.34 -37.28 5.04
C PRO A 952 -68.13 -37.29 6.36
N PHE A 953 -68.67 -36.14 6.74
CA PHE A 953 -69.54 -35.94 7.91
C PHE A 953 -68.85 -36.05 9.30
N ASN A 954 -68.11 -35.00 9.66
CA ASN A 954 -68.47 -34.06 10.74
C ASN A 954 -67.49 -32.88 10.79
#